data_AF-A0A8T2Y0B0-F1
#
_entry.id   AF-A0A8T2Y0B0-F1
#
_cell.length_a   1.000
_cell.length_b   1.000
_cell.length_c   1.000
_cell.angle_alpha   90.00
_cell.angle_beta   90.00
_cell.angle_gamma   90.00
#
_symmetry.space_group_name_H-M   'P 1'
#
loop_
_entity.id
_entity.type
_entity.pdbx_description
1 polymer ?
#
loop_
_entity_poly.entity_id
_entity_poly.type
_entity_poly.pdbx_seq_one_letter_code
_entity_poly.pdbx_strand_id
1 'polypeptide(L)'
;MEDEEWVLVRRTTEKDCWSSIFMDDDDNGENSRPLKITFNGPAKHWTDAIPIGNGRLGAMIWGGVALETLQLNEDTLWTGTPGNYTNPHAPEALSVVRKLVDNGQYADATTAAEKLSHNPSDVYQLLGDIKLEFDNSHLKYVEKSYHRELDLDTATARVKYSVGDVEYTREYFASNPNQVIATKISGSKSGSVSFTVYLDSKMHHYSYVKGENQIIMEGSCPGKRIPPKLNADDNPKGIQFTAILNLQISNSRGVVHVLDGRKLKVEGSDWAILLLVSSSSFDGPFTKPIDSKKDPTSDSLSALKSINNLSYTDLYAHHLDDYQSLFHRVSLQLSKSSKRVLGNERLHMKKHMANNNDLFFKRSEDDTVSTAERVKSFKTDEDPSLVELLFQYGRYLLISCSRPGTQVANLQGIWNKDIEPPWDGAQHLNINLQMNYWPALPCNLKECQDPLFEYISSLSINGSKTAKVNYEAKGWVAHQVSDIWAKTSPDRGQAVWALWPMGGAWLCTHLWEHYTYTMDKDFLKNKAYPLLEGCSLFLLDWLIEGRGGYLETNPSTSPEHMFIDPDGKPASVSYSSTMDMSIIKEVFSAIISAAEVYFFFSGTHLGHLFLFFSNIPWSFIPFSSNMFLQYTSDFGEK
;
A
#
# COMPACT_ATOMS: atom_id res chain seq x y z
N MET A 1 -27.86 -1.40 -45.61
CA MET A 1 -26.53 -1.95 -45.29
C MET A 1 -26.00 -1.09 -44.17
N GLU A 2 -25.95 -1.49 -42.92
CA GLU A 2 -26.42 -2.65 -42.17
C GLU A 2 -26.59 -2.04 -40.76
N ASP A 3 -27.73 -2.31 -40.11
CA ASP A 3 -28.06 -1.78 -38.79
C ASP A 3 -27.26 -2.55 -37.71
N GLU A 4 -26.34 -1.88 -37.01
CA GLU A 4 -25.71 -2.42 -35.80
C GLU A 4 -26.61 -2.14 -34.59
N GLU A 5 -27.35 -3.18 -34.17
CA GLU A 5 -28.14 -3.21 -32.96
C GLU A 5 -27.24 -3.15 -31.71
N TRP A 6 -27.38 -2.07 -30.95
CA TRP A 6 -26.81 -1.97 -29.60
C TRP A 6 -27.63 -2.84 -28.63
N VAL A 7 -27.01 -3.88 -28.08
CA VAL A 7 -27.61 -4.67 -27.00
C VAL A 7 -27.45 -3.92 -25.67
N LEU A 8 -28.55 -3.32 -25.19
CA LEU A 8 -28.64 -2.82 -23.81
C LEU A 8 -28.59 -4.00 -22.83
N VAL A 9 -27.50 -4.10 -22.06
CA VAL A 9 -27.43 -5.00 -20.91
C VAL A 9 -28.37 -4.47 -19.82
N ARG A 10 -29.49 -5.16 -19.62
CA ARG A 10 -30.48 -4.85 -18.58
C ARG A 10 -29.85 -5.05 -17.20
N ARG A 11 -30.02 -4.07 -16.30
CA ARG A 11 -29.81 -4.25 -14.85
C ARG A 11 -30.71 -5.38 -14.34
N THR A 12 -30.11 -6.36 -13.65
CA THR A 12 -30.83 -7.39 -12.90
C THR A 12 -31.69 -6.72 -11.83
N THR A 13 -32.99 -6.97 -11.84
CA THR A 13 -33.95 -6.43 -10.87
C THR A 13 -33.93 -7.24 -9.56
N GLU A 14 -34.00 -6.52 -8.44
CA GLU A 14 -33.89 -6.94 -7.02
C GLU A 14 -34.92 -7.97 -6.49
N LYS A 15 -35.40 -8.96 -7.26
CA LYS A 15 -36.48 -9.83 -6.77
C LYS A 15 -36.36 -11.35 -6.88
N ASP A 16 -35.24 -11.91 -7.34
CA ASP A 16 -35.12 -13.38 -7.51
C ASP A 16 -33.87 -14.04 -6.88
N CYS A 17 -33.16 -13.41 -5.92
CA CYS A 17 -31.98 -14.04 -5.30
C CYS A 17 -32.06 -14.21 -3.78
N TRP A 18 -33.16 -14.73 -3.24
CA TRP A 18 -33.17 -15.19 -1.83
C TRP A 18 -33.97 -16.49 -1.65
N SER A 19 -33.34 -17.58 -2.08
CA SER A 19 -33.44 -18.90 -1.46
C SER A 19 -32.23 -19.70 -1.98
N SER A 20 -31.21 -19.96 -1.18
CA SER A 20 -31.20 -21.24 -0.46
C SER A 20 -30.08 -21.29 0.58
N ILE A 21 -30.49 -21.64 1.79
CA ILE A 21 -29.72 -22.35 2.80
C ILE A 21 -29.58 -23.80 2.28
N PHE A 22 -28.36 -24.34 2.23
CA PHE A 22 -28.01 -25.70 1.82
C PHE A 22 -28.55 -26.14 0.45
N MET A 23 -27.74 -26.04 -0.61
CA MET A 23 -27.89 -26.88 -1.81
C MET A 23 -26.54 -27.51 -2.16
N ASP A 24 -26.63 -28.77 -2.55
CA ASP A 24 -25.56 -29.71 -2.90
C ASP A 24 -24.59 -29.18 -3.98
N ASP A 25 -23.35 -29.68 -3.88
CA ASP A 25 -22.27 -29.62 -4.87
C ASP A 25 -22.68 -30.29 -6.20
N ASP A 26 -23.51 -29.62 -6.99
CA ASP A 26 -23.74 -29.99 -8.39
C ASP A 26 -23.90 -28.73 -9.25
N ASP A 27 -22.88 -27.87 -9.23
CA ASP A 27 -22.65 -26.91 -10.32
C ASP A 27 -21.36 -27.28 -11.05
N ASN A 28 -21.50 -27.53 -12.36
CA ASN A 28 -20.41 -27.88 -13.27
C ASN A 28 -19.57 -26.63 -13.62
N GLY A 29 -19.04 -25.95 -12.59
CA GLY A 29 -18.03 -24.91 -12.71
C GLY A 29 -16.63 -25.53 -12.87
N GLU A 30 -15.91 -25.13 -13.90
CA GLU A 30 -14.56 -25.62 -14.20
C GLU A 30 -13.63 -25.52 -12.97
N ASN A 31 -13.00 -26.65 -12.58
CA ASN A 31 -12.12 -26.79 -11.41
C ASN A 31 -10.88 -25.84 -11.42
N SER A 32 -11.07 -24.55 -11.12
CA SER A 32 -10.00 -23.64 -10.70
C SER A 32 -9.81 -23.73 -9.19
N ARG A 33 -8.56 -23.81 -8.71
CA ARG A 33 -8.28 -23.80 -7.26
C ARG A 33 -8.80 -22.49 -6.64
N PRO A 34 -9.39 -22.52 -5.43
CA PRO A 34 -9.84 -21.32 -4.75
C PRO A 34 -8.70 -20.31 -4.54
N LEU A 35 -9.00 -19.01 -4.68
CA LEU A 35 -8.06 -17.92 -4.43
C LEU A 35 -7.92 -17.65 -2.92
N LYS A 36 -7.39 -18.64 -2.19
CA LYS A 36 -7.23 -18.60 -0.74
C LYS A 36 -5.77 -18.73 -0.32
N ILE A 37 -5.39 -17.91 0.65
CA ILE A 37 -4.13 -18.06 1.38
C ILE A 37 -4.43 -18.85 2.66
N THR A 38 -3.85 -20.04 2.79
CA THR A 38 -4.16 -21.00 3.87
C THR A 38 -2.95 -21.20 4.79
N PHE A 39 -3.22 -21.39 6.08
CA PHE A 39 -2.20 -21.50 7.12
C PHE A 39 -2.45 -22.72 8.01
N ASN A 40 -1.38 -23.45 8.36
CA ASN A 40 -1.44 -24.67 9.18
C ASN A 40 -1.55 -24.42 10.70
N GLY A 41 -1.75 -23.17 11.12
CA GLY A 41 -1.76 -22.81 12.53
C GLY A 41 -1.85 -21.31 12.80
N PRO A 42 -1.96 -20.93 14.09
CA PRO A 42 -1.82 -19.54 14.52
C PRO A 42 -0.49 -18.94 14.07
N ALA A 43 -0.49 -17.62 13.82
CA ALA A 43 0.72 -16.88 13.49
C ALA A 43 1.75 -16.97 14.63
N LYS A 44 3.02 -17.23 14.26
CA LYS A 44 4.16 -17.21 15.19
C LYS A 44 4.96 -15.92 15.05
N HIS A 45 5.02 -15.41 13.82
CA HIS A 45 5.60 -14.13 13.47
C HIS A 45 4.56 -13.21 12.86
N TRP A 46 4.83 -11.91 12.90
CA TRP A 46 3.93 -10.93 12.29
C TRP A 46 3.75 -11.13 10.78
N THR A 47 4.80 -11.60 10.09
CA THR A 47 4.76 -11.96 8.66
C THR A 47 3.89 -13.19 8.37
N ASP A 48 3.45 -13.92 9.41
CA ASP A 48 2.53 -15.06 9.27
C ASP A 48 1.07 -14.65 9.52
N ALA A 49 0.83 -13.40 9.98
CA ALA A 49 -0.50 -12.88 10.23
C ALA A 49 -1.17 -12.44 8.92
N ILE A 50 -2.50 -12.46 8.89
CA ILE A 50 -3.29 -12.10 7.70
C ILE A 50 -3.50 -10.58 7.66
N PRO A 51 -3.06 -9.86 6.63
CA PRO A 51 -3.47 -8.48 6.43
C PRO A 51 -4.93 -8.42 6.00
N ILE A 52 -5.68 -7.48 6.56
CA ILE A 52 -6.96 -6.97 6.03
C ILE A 52 -6.89 -5.45 6.02
N GLY A 53 -7.60 -4.81 5.09
CA GLY A 53 -7.66 -3.35 5.05
C GLY A 53 -8.72 -2.82 4.11
N ASN A 54 -9.14 -1.58 4.36
CA ASN A 54 -10.15 -0.88 3.57
C ASN A 54 -9.61 0.37 2.85
N GLY A 55 -8.28 0.45 2.69
CA GLY A 55 -7.53 1.61 2.22
C GLY A 55 -7.00 2.47 3.37
N ARG A 56 -7.81 2.68 4.43
CA ARG A 56 -7.50 3.58 5.54
C ARG A 56 -7.19 2.86 6.85
N LEU A 57 -8.11 2.00 7.28
CA LEU A 57 -7.97 1.11 8.42
C LEU A 57 -7.37 -0.21 7.97
N GLY A 58 -6.36 -0.67 8.69
CA GLY A 58 -5.71 -1.96 8.47
C GLY A 58 -5.68 -2.79 9.74
N ALA A 59 -5.71 -4.12 9.59
CA ALA A 59 -5.38 -5.02 10.68
C ALA A 59 -4.56 -6.23 10.22
N MET A 60 -3.70 -6.72 11.12
CA MET A 60 -2.98 -7.98 10.97
C MET A 60 -3.55 -9.01 11.95
N ILE A 61 -4.18 -10.06 11.43
CA ILE A 61 -4.92 -11.08 12.19
C ILE A 61 -4.01 -12.27 12.52
N TRP A 62 -3.75 -12.50 13.81
CA TRP A 62 -2.83 -13.55 14.25
C TRP A 62 -3.46 -14.95 14.27
N GLY A 63 -4.76 -15.04 14.53
CA GLY A 63 -5.46 -16.32 14.57
C GLY A 63 -5.20 -17.15 15.83
N GLY A 64 -4.81 -16.51 16.93
CA GLY A 64 -4.47 -17.21 18.17
C GLY A 64 -5.69 -17.82 18.88
N VAL A 65 -5.55 -19.02 19.43
CA VAL A 65 -6.70 -19.78 19.95
C VAL A 65 -7.14 -19.27 21.32
N ALA A 66 -6.25 -19.33 22.32
CA ALA A 66 -6.52 -18.84 23.68
C ALA A 66 -6.31 -17.31 23.81
N LEU A 67 -5.37 -16.76 23.04
CA LEU A 67 -5.10 -15.33 22.97
C LEU A 67 -5.09 -14.91 21.51
N GLU A 68 -6.06 -14.09 21.10
CA GLU A 68 -6.11 -13.50 19.77
C GLU A 68 -5.54 -12.08 19.79
N THR A 69 -4.86 -11.69 18.72
CA THR A 69 -4.40 -10.32 18.50
C THR A 69 -4.78 -9.88 17.10
N LEU A 70 -5.50 -8.75 17.02
CA LEU A 70 -5.64 -7.99 15.79
C LEU A 70 -4.80 -6.74 15.98
N GLN A 71 -3.67 -6.67 15.31
CA GLN A 71 -2.86 -5.46 15.35
C GLN A 71 -3.43 -4.45 14.35
N LEU A 72 -3.61 -3.22 14.77
CA LEU A 72 -4.36 -2.18 14.09
C LEU A 72 -3.46 -1.08 13.55
N ASN A 73 -3.85 -0.56 12.39
CA ASN A 73 -3.26 0.59 11.74
C ASN A 73 -4.34 1.54 11.23
N GLU A 74 -3.99 2.82 11.17
CA GLU A 74 -4.74 3.86 10.48
C GLU A 74 -3.72 4.68 9.68
N ASP A 75 -3.98 4.90 8.40
CA ASP A 75 -3.02 5.41 7.42
C ASP A 75 -2.50 6.84 7.68
N THR A 76 -3.18 7.61 8.54
CA THR A 76 -2.81 8.99 8.90
C THR A 76 -2.03 9.13 10.20
N LEU A 77 -1.69 8.04 10.89
CA LEU A 77 -0.90 8.10 12.12
C LEU A 77 0.60 8.16 11.85
N TRP A 78 1.20 9.33 12.09
CA TRP A 78 2.62 9.60 11.85
C TRP A 78 3.19 10.48 12.95
N THR A 79 4.52 10.42 13.13
CA THR A 79 5.22 11.39 13.97
C THR A 79 5.24 12.77 13.33
N GLY A 80 5.61 13.77 14.14
CA GLY A 80 6.00 15.08 13.63
C GLY A 80 4.85 16.05 13.40
N THR A 81 5.18 17.12 12.68
CA THR A 81 4.28 18.22 12.32
C THR A 81 4.77 18.88 11.03
N PRO A 82 3.93 19.59 10.26
CA PRO A 82 4.37 20.32 9.08
C PRO A 82 5.52 21.28 9.40
N GLY A 83 6.62 21.17 8.66
CA GLY A 83 7.86 21.92 8.87
C GLY A 83 8.27 22.82 7.71
N ASN A 84 9.40 23.53 7.89
CA ASN A 84 10.12 24.15 6.79
C ASN A 84 11.15 23.16 6.24
N TYR A 85 10.88 22.62 5.06
CA TYR A 85 11.74 21.65 4.40
C TYR A 85 12.85 22.29 3.56
N THR A 86 12.91 23.61 3.46
CA THR A 86 13.92 24.30 2.64
C THR A 86 15.25 24.49 3.37
N ASN A 87 16.33 24.62 2.59
CA ASN A 87 17.67 24.94 3.08
C ASN A 87 18.20 26.17 2.31
N PRO A 88 18.25 27.37 2.93
CA PRO A 88 18.72 28.58 2.26
C PRO A 88 20.23 28.59 1.99
N HIS A 89 21.00 27.64 2.55
CA HIS A 89 22.43 27.47 2.27
C HIS A 89 22.70 26.43 1.15
N ALA A 90 21.65 25.81 0.61
CA ALA A 90 21.79 24.83 -0.46
C ALA A 90 22.31 25.44 -1.77
N PRO A 91 21.98 26.68 -2.18
CA PRO A 91 22.56 27.28 -3.38
C PRO A 91 24.09 27.40 -3.31
N GLU A 92 24.65 27.84 -2.19
CA GLU A 92 26.11 27.92 -2.01
C GLU A 92 26.75 26.53 -2.00
N ALA A 93 26.15 25.57 -1.30
CA ALA A 93 26.63 24.19 -1.29
C ALA A 93 26.59 23.57 -2.70
N LEU A 94 25.51 23.82 -3.45
CA LEU A 94 25.32 23.33 -4.81
C LEU A 94 26.40 23.89 -5.75
N SER A 95 26.72 25.19 -5.64
CA SER A 95 27.80 25.82 -6.41
C SER A 95 29.15 25.14 -6.16
N VAL A 96 29.46 24.78 -4.91
CA VAL A 96 30.67 24.04 -4.55
C VAL A 96 30.67 22.65 -5.17
N VAL A 97 29.56 21.91 -5.06
CA VAL A 97 29.44 20.56 -5.62
C VAL A 97 29.61 20.59 -7.14
N ARG A 98 28.90 21.49 -7.84
CA ARG A 98 29.00 21.64 -9.29
C ARG A 98 30.44 21.89 -9.73
N LYS A 99 31.14 22.82 -9.08
CA LYS A 99 32.55 23.12 -9.36
C LYS A 99 33.48 21.92 -9.16
N LEU A 100 33.25 21.11 -8.13
CA LEU A 100 34.04 19.90 -7.89
C LEU A 100 33.81 18.87 -8.99
N VAL A 101 32.55 18.67 -9.41
CA VAL A 101 32.20 17.81 -10.55
C VAL A 101 32.82 18.33 -11.86
N ASP A 102 32.81 19.64 -12.11
CA ASP A 102 33.41 20.27 -13.29
C ASP A 102 34.90 19.96 -13.41
N ASN A 103 35.59 19.99 -12.27
CA ASN A 103 37.01 19.70 -12.13
C ASN A 103 37.35 18.20 -12.13
N GLY A 104 36.36 17.30 -12.22
CA GLY A 104 36.56 15.84 -12.14
C GLY A 104 36.87 15.33 -10.73
N GLN A 105 36.63 16.12 -9.69
CA GLN A 105 36.88 15.78 -8.28
C GLN A 105 35.65 15.08 -7.68
N TYR A 106 35.29 13.90 -8.20
CA TYR A 106 34.02 13.24 -7.89
C TYR A 106 33.90 12.75 -6.44
N ALA A 107 34.97 12.21 -5.85
CA ALA A 107 34.96 11.84 -4.43
C ALA A 107 34.75 13.07 -3.52
N ASP A 108 35.44 14.18 -3.79
CA ASP A 108 35.27 15.42 -3.04
C ASP A 108 33.86 16.00 -3.23
N ALA A 109 33.32 15.93 -4.46
CA ALA A 109 31.95 16.33 -4.78
C ALA A 109 30.92 15.50 -3.99
N THR A 110 31.16 14.18 -3.89
CA THR A 110 30.31 13.25 -3.13
C THR A 110 30.26 13.62 -1.65
N THR A 111 31.41 13.96 -1.04
CA THR A 111 31.44 14.44 0.34
C THR A 111 30.79 15.83 0.49
N ALA A 112 31.06 16.75 -0.45
CA ALA A 112 30.47 18.10 -0.41
C ALA A 112 28.94 18.08 -0.55
N ALA A 113 28.41 17.13 -1.32
CA ALA A 113 26.99 16.94 -1.58
C ALA A 113 26.16 16.62 -0.33
N GLU A 114 26.75 16.06 0.72
CA GLU A 114 26.03 15.81 1.99
C GLU A 114 25.53 17.11 2.65
N LYS A 115 26.12 18.27 2.31
CA LYS A 115 25.65 19.58 2.78
C LYS A 115 24.32 20.01 2.14
N LEU A 116 23.87 19.30 1.10
CA LEU A 116 22.57 19.51 0.46
C LEU A 116 21.45 18.73 1.18
N SER A 117 21.78 17.77 2.04
CA SER A 117 20.82 17.01 2.84
C SER A 117 20.04 17.88 3.83
N HIS A 118 18.85 17.42 4.21
CA HIS A 118 18.02 18.04 5.25
C HIS A 118 17.75 17.06 6.40
N ASN A 119 16.90 17.48 7.34
CA ASN A 119 16.34 16.62 8.37
C ASN A 119 15.62 15.42 7.76
N PRO A 120 15.52 14.31 8.50
CA PRO A 120 14.84 13.15 7.98
C PRO A 120 13.33 13.29 7.92
N SER A 121 12.69 12.45 7.10
CA SER A 121 11.23 12.29 7.06
C SER A 121 10.65 11.83 8.41
N ASP A 122 9.36 12.06 8.61
CA ASP A 122 8.63 11.52 9.76
C ASP A 122 8.26 10.03 9.59
N VAL A 123 7.84 9.40 10.68
CA VAL A 123 7.74 7.94 10.83
C VAL A 123 6.29 7.49 10.93
N TYR A 124 5.90 6.49 10.13
CA TYR A 124 4.57 5.89 10.20
C TYR A 124 4.35 5.14 11.52
N GLN A 125 3.17 5.29 12.13
CA GLN A 125 2.84 4.74 13.45
C GLN A 125 1.68 3.76 13.40
N LEU A 126 1.65 2.84 14.36
CA LEU A 126 0.55 1.90 14.59
C LEU A 126 -0.56 2.54 15.42
N LEU A 127 -1.80 2.05 15.25
CA LEU A 127 -2.93 2.48 16.08
C LEU A 127 -2.92 1.77 17.44
N GLY A 128 -2.76 0.46 17.44
CA GLY A 128 -2.78 -0.38 18.65
C GLY A 128 -3.14 -1.82 18.34
N ASP A 129 -3.73 -2.51 19.30
CA ASP A 129 -4.18 -3.90 19.18
C ASP A 129 -5.61 -4.07 19.74
N ILE A 130 -6.42 -4.94 19.14
CA ILE A 130 -7.53 -5.62 19.83
C ILE A 130 -6.97 -6.93 20.40
N LYS A 131 -7.13 -7.14 21.70
CA LYS A 131 -6.78 -8.39 22.38
C LYS A 131 -8.04 -9.14 22.77
N LEU A 132 -8.12 -10.44 22.44
CA LEU A 132 -9.17 -11.33 22.93
C LEU A 132 -8.53 -12.44 23.78
N GLU A 133 -8.95 -12.54 25.03
CA GLU A 133 -8.51 -13.55 25.99
C GLU A 133 -9.64 -14.54 26.23
N PHE A 134 -9.47 -15.77 25.75
CA PHE A 134 -10.37 -16.89 26.02
C PHE A 134 -9.88 -17.66 27.26
N ASP A 135 -10.75 -18.44 27.89
CA ASP A 135 -10.37 -19.18 29.09
C ASP A 135 -9.38 -20.34 28.82
N ASN A 136 -8.84 -20.91 29.89
CA ASN A 136 -7.83 -21.97 29.82
C ASN A 136 -8.28 -23.25 29.11
N SER A 137 -9.59 -23.46 28.86
CA SER A 137 -10.06 -24.60 28.07
C SER A 137 -9.57 -24.52 26.63
N HIS A 138 -9.41 -23.31 26.09
CA HIS A 138 -8.93 -23.06 24.73
C HIS A 138 -7.46 -23.46 24.53
N LEU A 139 -6.68 -23.64 25.60
CA LEU A 139 -5.32 -24.19 25.52
C LEU A 139 -5.30 -25.66 25.09
N LYS A 140 -6.43 -26.36 25.17
CA LYS A 140 -6.58 -27.79 24.82
C LYS A 140 -7.46 -27.98 23.57
N TYR A 141 -7.38 -27.07 22.61
CA TYR A 141 -8.08 -27.20 21.33
C TYR A 141 -7.60 -28.43 20.53
N VAL A 142 -8.45 -28.92 19.64
CA VAL A 142 -8.12 -30.02 18.73
C VAL A 142 -7.26 -29.45 17.60
N GLU A 143 -5.94 -29.66 17.65
CA GLU A 143 -5.00 -29.08 16.68
C GLU A 143 -5.36 -29.37 15.22
N LYS A 144 -5.85 -30.59 14.93
CA LYS A 144 -6.24 -31.01 13.58
C LYS A 144 -7.49 -30.31 13.04
N SER A 145 -8.31 -29.69 13.89
CA SER A 145 -9.48 -28.92 13.43
C SER A 145 -9.17 -27.44 13.24
N TYR A 146 -7.94 -27.01 13.55
CA TYR A 146 -7.54 -25.63 13.32
C TYR A 146 -7.42 -25.35 11.82
N HIS A 147 -8.09 -24.29 11.38
CA HIS A 147 -8.00 -23.77 10.02
C HIS A 147 -7.92 -22.26 10.07
N ARG A 148 -7.00 -21.67 9.31
CA ARG A 148 -6.91 -20.22 9.13
C ARG A 148 -6.69 -19.90 7.66
N GLU A 149 -7.50 -18.99 7.14
CA GLU A 149 -7.48 -18.60 5.73
C GLU A 149 -7.71 -17.10 5.55
N LEU A 150 -7.13 -16.54 4.48
CA LEU A 150 -7.59 -15.31 3.85
C LEU A 150 -8.21 -15.70 2.50
N ASP A 151 -9.48 -15.37 2.32
CA ASP A 151 -10.18 -15.55 1.05
C ASP A 151 -10.08 -14.26 0.23
N LEU A 152 -9.38 -14.31 -0.91
CA LEU A 152 -9.21 -13.15 -1.79
C LEU A 152 -10.46 -12.86 -2.60
N ASP A 153 -11.41 -13.79 -2.75
CA ASP A 153 -12.67 -13.52 -3.45
C ASP A 153 -13.59 -12.59 -2.65
N THR A 154 -13.52 -12.70 -1.32
CA THR A 154 -14.40 -12.00 -0.37
C THR A 154 -13.66 -11.00 0.51
N ALA A 155 -12.33 -10.88 0.39
CA ALA A 155 -11.47 -10.09 1.27
C ALA A 155 -11.72 -10.37 2.77
N THR A 156 -11.96 -11.63 3.12
CA THR A 156 -12.35 -12.06 4.47
C THR A 156 -11.32 -13.02 5.04
N ALA A 157 -10.81 -12.70 6.23
CA ALA A 157 -10.01 -13.63 7.00
C ALA A 157 -10.93 -14.50 7.87
N ARG A 158 -10.61 -15.79 7.99
CA ARG A 158 -11.37 -16.73 8.82
C ARG A 158 -10.45 -17.61 9.65
N VAL A 159 -10.87 -17.88 10.88
CA VAL A 159 -10.24 -18.85 11.78
C VAL A 159 -11.32 -19.81 12.28
N LYS A 160 -11.06 -21.11 12.20
CA LYS A 160 -11.89 -22.17 12.77
C LYS A 160 -11.05 -23.09 13.65
N TYR A 161 -11.62 -23.58 14.74
CA TYR A 161 -11.00 -24.59 15.59
C TYR A 161 -12.05 -25.20 16.53
N SER A 162 -11.72 -26.32 17.17
CA SER A 162 -12.64 -26.99 18.11
C SER A 162 -12.05 -27.09 19.51
N VAL A 163 -12.86 -26.86 20.53
CA VAL A 163 -12.53 -27.12 21.94
C VAL A 163 -13.60 -28.06 22.49
N GLY A 164 -13.20 -29.27 22.89
CA GLY A 164 -14.16 -30.32 23.22
C GLY A 164 -15.06 -30.64 22.03
N ASP A 165 -16.36 -30.44 22.19
CA ASP A 165 -17.38 -30.67 21.16
C ASP A 165 -18.01 -29.37 20.61
N VAL A 166 -17.36 -28.22 20.85
CA VAL A 166 -17.73 -26.93 20.29
C VAL A 166 -16.75 -26.56 19.19
N GLU A 167 -17.27 -26.19 18.02
CA GLU A 167 -16.49 -25.55 16.95
C GLU A 167 -16.66 -24.03 17.06
N TYR A 168 -15.55 -23.32 17.09
CA TYR A 168 -15.49 -21.87 17.11
C TYR A 168 -15.13 -21.37 15.71
N THR A 169 -15.83 -20.34 15.25
CA THR A 169 -15.49 -19.61 14.01
C THR A 169 -15.29 -18.13 14.31
N ARG A 170 -14.25 -17.55 13.71
CA ARG A 170 -14.01 -16.11 13.72
C ARG A 170 -13.86 -15.61 12.29
N GLU A 171 -14.57 -14.55 11.96
CA GLU A 171 -14.56 -13.91 10.62
C GLU A 171 -14.17 -12.45 10.78
N TYR A 172 -13.30 -11.96 9.90
CA TYR A 172 -12.74 -10.61 9.95
C TYR A 172 -12.74 -9.98 8.57
N PHE A 173 -13.22 -8.75 8.47
CA PHE A 173 -13.09 -7.93 7.25
C PHE A 173 -13.00 -6.45 7.60
N ALA A 174 -12.44 -5.66 6.69
CA ALA A 174 -12.35 -4.21 6.78
C ALA A 174 -13.20 -3.60 5.67
N SER A 175 -14.36 -3.04 6.02
CA SER A 175 -15.31 -2.47 5.06
C SER A 175 -14.91 -1.05 4.69
N ASN A 176 -14.70 -0.80 3.40
CA ASN A 176 -14.52 0.56 2.85
C ASN A 176 -15.82 1.39 2.89
N PRO A 177 -16.99 0.89 2.43
CA PRO A 177 -18.20 1.72 2.40
C PRO A 177 -18.70 2.11 3.81
N ASN A 178 -18.41 1.29 4.82
CA ASN A 178 -18.83 1.53 6.20
C ASN A 178 -17.71 2.00 7.13
N GLN A 179 -16.47 2.12 6.63
CA GLN A 179 -15.31 2.62 7.37
C GLN A 179 -15.10 1.93 8.74
N VAL A 180 -15.22 0.59 8.77
CA VAL A 180 -15.20 -0.22 9.99
C VAL A 180 -14.41 -1.52 9.78
N ILE A 181 -13.66 -1.95 10.80
CA ILE A 181 -13.17 -3.33 10.90
C ILE A 181 -14.20 -4.12 11.70
N ALA A 182 -14.78 -5.14 11.08
CA ALA A 182 -15.78 -6.01 11.69
C ALA A 182 -15.16 -7.37 12.03
N THR A 183 -15.46 -7.86 13.24
CA THR A 183 -15.11 -9.21 13.68
C THR A 183 -16.37 -9.91 14.17
N LYS A 184 -16.65 -11.12 13.67
CA LYS A 184 -17.71 -11.98 14.19
C LYS A 184 -17.10 -13.22 14.82
N ILE A 185 -17.55 -13.57 16.01
CA ILE A 185 -17.14 -14.73 16.78
C ILE A 185 -18.38 -15.57 17.05
N SER A 186 -18.36 -16.85 16.70
CA SER A 186 -19.47 -17.78 16.94
C SER A 186 -18.97 -19.12 17.47
N GLY A 187 -19.83 -19.81 18.22
CA GLY A 187 -19.63 -21.20 18.62
C GLY A 187 -20.77 -22.07 18.13
N SER A 188 -20.49 -23.32 17.74
CA SER A 188 -21.50 -24.25 17.22
C SER A 188 -22.57 -24.63 18.24
N LYS A 189 -22.32 -24.37 19.53
CA LYS A 189 -23.29 -24.51 20.60
C LYS A 189 -23.61 -23.15 21.21
N SER A 190 -24.89 -22.85 21.34
CA SER A 190 -25.45 -22.94 22.69
C SER A 190 -24.84 -22.12 23.83
N GLY A 191 -24.53 -20.84 23.72
CA GLY A 191 -23.94 -20.07 24.83
C GLY A 191 -22.47 -20.40 25.10
N SER A 192 -21.74 -20.90 24.11
CA SER A 192 -20.33 -21.33 24.25
C SER A 192 -19.30 -20.21 24.10
N VAL A 193 -19.71 -19.01 23.68
CA VAL A 193 -18.79 -17.89 23.45
C VAL A 193 -18.61 -17.10 24.74
N SER A 194 -17.40 -17.19 25.31
CA SER A 194 -16.96 -16.37 26.44
C SER A 194 -15.52 -15.92 26.23
N PHE A 195 -15.24 -14.63 26.43
CA PHE A 195 -13.90 -14.05 26.28
C PHE A 195 -13.82 -12.68 26.96
N THR A 196 -12.61 -12.21 27.22
CA THR A 196 -12.34 -10.82 27.62
C THR A 196 -11.73 -10.06 26.45
N VAL A 197 -12.22 -8.86 26.16
CA VAL A 197 -11.70 -7.98 25.10
C VAL A 197 -11.25 -6.64 25.66
N TYR A 198 -10.15 -6.12 25.12
CA TYR A 198 -9.63 -4.79 25.41
C TYR A 198 -8.79 -4.24 24.25
N LEU A 199 -8.58 -2.92 24.29
CA LEU A 199 -7.69 -2.19 23.40
C LEU A 199 -6.41 -1.84 24.14
N ASP A 200 -5.28 -1.94 23.44
CA ASP A 200 -3.95 -1.56 23.92
C ASP A 200 -3.16 -0.90 22.79
N SER A 201 -2.11 -0.16 23.11
CA SER A 201 -1.22 0.44 22.10
C SER A 201 0.19 0.66 22.62
N LYS A 202 1.17 0.51 21.73
CA LYS A 202 2.56 0.93 22.04
C LYS A 202 2.71 2.46 22.07
N MET A 203 1.73 3.18 21.54
CA MET A 203 1.66 4.64 21.56
C MET A 203 1.18 5.15 22.92
N HIS A 204 1.44 6.42 23.24
CA HIS A 204 0.83 7.05 24.41
C HIS A 204 -0.70 7.06 24.24
N HIS A 205 -1.39 6.37 25.14
CA HIS A 205 -2.82 6.17 25.06
C HIS A 205 -3.46 6.00 26.45
N TYR A 206 -4.77 6.17 26.49
CA TYR A 206 -5.63 5.79 27.60
C TYR A 206 -6.88 5.12 27.03
N SER A 207 -7.32 4.03 27.66
CA SER A 207 -8.54 3.32 27.27
C SER A 207 -9.51 3.22 28.44
N TYR A 208 -10.81 3.23 28.14
CA TYR A 208 -11.89 3.13 29.11
C TYR A 208 -13.17 2.57 28.49
N VAL A 209 -14.02 1.99 29.33
CA VAL A 209 -15.36 1.53 28.93
C VAL A 209 -16.36 2.67 29.05
N LYS A 210 -17.17 2.87 28.01
CA LYS A 210 -18.31 3.78 27.99
C LYS A 210 -19.60 2.98 27.90
N GLY A 211 -20.53 3.22 28.84
CA GLY A 211 -21.76 2.43 28.94
C GLY A 211 -21.44 0.98 29.30
N GLU A 212 -22.10 0.03 28.62
CA GLU A 212 -21.97 -1.40 28.92
C GLU A 212 -21.28 -2.20 27.80
N ASN A 213 -21.01 -1.59 26.64
CA ASN A 213 -20.60 -2.31 25.44
C ASN A 213 -19.63 -1.57 24.51
N GLN A 214 -19.01 -0.48 24.95
CA GLN A 214 -18.05 0.27 24.14
C GLN A 214 -16.73 0.43 24.89
N ILE A 215 -15.63 0.16 24.21
CA ILE A 215 -14.28 0.51 24.67
C ILE A 215 -13.80 1.67 23.80
N ILE A 216 -13.40 2.77 24.43
CA ILE A 216 -12.81 3.93 23.77
C ILE A 216 -11.33 3.96 24.13
N MET A 217 -10.46 4.07 23.12
CA MET A 217 -9.02 4.31 23.27
C MET A 217 -8.67 5.63 22.61
N GLU A 218 -8.17 6.57 23.39
CA GLU A 218 -7.72 7.89 22.93
C GLU A 218 -6.20 7.97 23.11
N GLY A 219 -5.51 8.55 22.14
CA GLY A 219 -4.06 8.62 22.18
C GLY A 219 -3.49 9.66 21.23
N SER A 220 -2.16 9.69 21.16
CA SER A 220 -1.44 10.65 20.34
C SER A 220 -0.13 10.10 19.80
N CYS A 221 0.16 10.44 18.56
CA CYS A 221 1.49 10.30 17.98
C CYS A 221 2.46 11.34 18.58
N PRO A 222 3.76 11.03 18.69
CA PRO A 222 4.79 11.99 19.01
C PRO A 222 4.80 13.15 17.99
N GLY A 223 4.80 14.39 18.45
CA GLY A 223 4.89 15.59 17.60
C GLY A 223 6.28 15.86 17.03
N LYS A 224 7.24 14.97 17.30
CA LYS A 224 8.58 14.92 16.70
C LYS A 224 8.93 13.46 16.45
N ARG A 225 9.75 13.21 15.43
CA ARG A 225 10.41 11.92 15.26
C ARG A 225 11.13 11.51 16.56
N ILE A 226 10.83 10.31 17.05
CA ILE A 226 11.52 9.74 18.21
C ILE A 226 12.96 9.39 17.77
N PRO A 227 14.02 9.96 18.40
CA PRO A 227 15.38 9.53 18.14
C PRO A 227 15.60 8.11 18.70
N PRO A 228 16.39 7.23 18.05
CA PRO A 228 16.65 5.86 18.52
C PRO A 228 17.30 5.74 19.92
N LYS A 229 17.71 6.87 20.52
CA LYS A 229 18.31 6.97 21.85
C LYS A 229 17.90 8.29 22.52
N LEU A 230 16.75 8.36 23.21
CA LEU A 230 16.56 9.10 24.49
C LEU A 230 15.09 9.25 24.94
N ASN A 231 15.01 9.53 26.24
CA ASN A 231 13.91 9.51 27.21
C ASN A 231 12.68 10.39 26.92
N ALA A 232 11.58 9.99 27.57
CA ALA A 232 10.20 10.42 27.44
C ALA A 232 9.83 11.78 28.08
N ASP A 233 10.77 12.71 28.21
CA ASP A 233 10.47 14.02 28.81
C ASP A 233 10.41 15.11 27.73
N ASP A 234 9.20 15.64 27.57
CA ASP A 234 8.73 16.66 26.63
C ASP A 234 8.36 16.15 25.22
N ASN A 235 7.27 15.37 25.16
CA ASN A 235 6.67 14.89 23.92
C ASN A 235 5.59 15.89 23.46
N PRO A 236 5.86 16.81 22.51
CA PRO A 236 4.82 17.66 21.95
C PRO A 236 3.72 16.78 21.37
N LYS A 237 2.45 17.12 21.61
CA LYS A 237 1.31 16.35 21.08
C LYS A 237 1.28 16.45 19.55
N GLY A 238 1.54 15.34 18.87
CA GLY A 238 1.37 15.19 17.42
C GLY A 238 -0.08 14.87 17.07
N ILE A 239 -0.28 14.14 15.98
CA ILE A 239 -1.62 13.68 15.54
C ILE A 239 -2.32 12.93 16.67
N GLN A 240 -3.51 13.38 17.07
CA GLN A 240 -4.35 12.68 18.03
C GLN A 240 -5.16 11.60 17.31
N PHE A 241 -5.54 10.54 18.02
CA PHE A 241 -6.41 9.49 17.47
C PHE A 241 -7.39 8.98 18.51
N THR A 242 -8.52 8.48 18.01
CA THR A 242 -9.51 7.76 18.81
C THR A 242 -9.89 6.48 18.09
N ALA A 243 -9.95 5.37 18.82
CA ALA A 243 -10.50 4.11 18.37
C ALA A 243 -11.66 3.73 19.28
N ILE A 244 -12.79 3.35 18.68
CA ILE A 244 -13.98 2.91 19.41
C ILE A 244 -14.30 1.49 18.98
N LEU A 245 -14.28 0.57 19.94
CA LEU A 245 -14.69 -0.81 19.77
C LEU A 245 -16.10 -0.97 20.35
N ASN A 246 -17.09 -1.20 19.50
CA ASN A 246 -18.44 -1.54 19.92
C ASN A 246 -18.63 -3.07 19.93
N LEU A 247 -19.13 -3.58 21.05
CA LEU A 247 -19.45 -4.98 21.28
C LEU A 247 -20.96 -5.19 21.16
N GLN A 248 -21.35 -6.21 20.40
CA GLN A 248 -22.71 -6.71 20.31
C GLN A 248 -22.70 -8.21 20.58
N ILE A 249 -23.70 -8.71 21.30
CA ILE A 249 -23.84 -10.12 21.67
C ILE A 249 -25.26 -10.61 21.42
N SER A 250 -25.44 -11.92 21.37
CA SER A 250 -26.76 -12.54 21.26
C SER A 250 -27.69 -12.19 22.45
N ASN A 251 -28.84 -11.56 22.18
CA ASN A 251 -29.80 -11.06 23.18
C ASN A 251 -30.42 -12.10 24.14
N SER A 252 -30.24 -13.40 23.91
CA SER A 252 -30.97 -14.47 24.61
C SER A 252 -30.31 -14.96 25.91
N ARG A 253 -28.97 -14.87 26.04
CA ARG A 253 -28.21 -15.49 27.14
C ARG A 253 -26.90 -14.82 27.56
N GLY A 254 -26.26 -14.06 26.67
CA GLY A 254 -24.94 -13.52 26.96
C GLY A 254 -25.00 -12.38 27.97
N VAL A 255 -24.01 -12.31 28.85
CA VAL A 255 -23.83 -11.19 29.78
C VAL A 255 -22.50 -10.51 29.49
N VAL A 256 -22.49 -9.18 29.57
CA VAL A 256 -21.25 -8.37 29.46
C VAL A 256 -20.92 -7.80 30.82
N HIS A 257 -19.70 -8.03 31.29
CA HIS A 257 -19.15 -7.46 32.52
C HIS A 257 -18.05 -6.46 32.20
N VAL A 258 -18.07 -5.30 32.86
CA VAL A 258 -16.97 -4.34 32.82
C VAL A 258 -15.92 -4.76 33.85
N LEU A 259 -14.68 -4.97 33.42
CA LEU A 259 -13.55 -5.30 34.28
C LEU A 259 -12.56 -4.12 34.32
N ASP A 260 -12.19 -3.72 35.54
CA ASP A 260 -11.19 -2.68 35.82
C ASP A 260 -11.40 -1.35 35.07
N GLY A 261 -12.65 -1.08 34.65
CA GLY A 261 -13.06 0.09 33.87
C GLY A 261 -12.54 0.14 32.43
N ARG A 262 -11.82 -0.88 31.95
CA ARG A 262 -11.10 -0.85 30.64
C ARG A 262 -11.28 -2.07 29.76
N LYS A 263 -11.78 -3.18 30.32
CA LYS A 263 -12.04 -4.42 29.56
C LYS A 263 -13.52 -4.77 29.61
N LEU A 264 -13.99 -5.46 28.58
CA LEU A 264 -15.32 -6.08 28.55
C LEU A 264 -15.15 -7.60 28.56
N LYS A 265 -15.86 -8.28 29.46
CA LYS A 265 -15.93 -9.75 29.51
C LYS A 265 -17.30 -10.20 29.04
N VAL A 266 -17.32 -10.99 27.97
CA VAL A 266 -18.49 -11.69 27.47
C VAL A 266 -18.56 -13.05 28.15
N GLU A 267 -19.73 -13.41 28.69
CA GLU A 267 -20.02 -14.73 29.24
C GLU A 267 -21.28 -15.33 28.60
N GLY A 268 -21.18 -16.57 28.13
CA GLY A 268 -22.35 -17.38 27.79
C GLY A 268 -23.12 -16.98 26.53
N SER A 269 -22.48 -16.34 25.54
CA SER A 269 -23.16 -15.87 24.32
C SER A 269 -23.15 -16.92 23.19
N ASP A 270 -24.12 -16.85 22.28
CA ASP A 270 -24.14 -17.67 21.06
C ASP A 270 -23.17 -17.11 19.99
N TRP A 271 -23.06 -15.79 19.93
CA TRP A 271 -22.16 -15.06 19.04
C TRP A 271 -21.83 -13.68 19.60
N ALA A 272 -20.67 -13.14 19.22
CA ALA A 272 -20.30 -11.76 19.47
C ALA A 272 -19.86 -11.08 18.17
N ILE A 273 -20.21 -9.81 18.00
CA ILE A 273 -19.74 -8.94 16.92
C ILE A 273 -18.97 -7.79 17.55
N LEU A 274 -17.77 -7.54 17.03
CA LEU A 274 -16.93 -6.40 17.37
C LEU A 274 -16.86 -5.48 16.16
N LEU A 275 -17.19 -4.22 16.34
CA LEU A 275 -17.09 -3.17 15.32
C LEU A 275 -16.07 -2.13 15.78
N LEU A 276 -14.94 -2.05 15.08
CA LEU A 276 -13.90 -1.07 15.36
C LEU A 276 -13.95 0.05 14.32
N VAL A 277 -14.23 1.26 14.79
CA VAL A 277 -14.04 2.50 14.03
C VAL A 277 -12.90 3.30 14.63
N SER A 278 -12.21 4.09 13.81
CA SER A 278 -11.17 5.00 14.29
C SER A 278 -11.02 6.20 13.37
N SER A 279 -10.62 7.32 13.95
CA SER A 279 -10.30 8.58 13.26
C SER A 279 -9.09 9.23 13.92
N SER A 280 -8.41 10.11 13.17
CA SER A 280 -7.31 10.93 13.65
C SER A 280 -7.62 12.43 13.52
N SER A 281 -6.82 13.25 14.18
CA SER A 281 -6.85 14.71 14.02
C SER A 281 -6.06 15.20 12.80
N PHE A 282 -5.65 14.34 11.86
CA PHE A 282 -4.91 14.75 10.67
C PHE A 282 -5.81 15.55 9.71
N ASP A 283 -5.50 16.83 9.55
CA ASP A 283 -6.24 17.79 8.72
C ASP A 283 -5.40 18.27 7.53
N GLY A 284 -4.73 17.32 6.89
CA GLY A 284 -3.88 17.54 5.73
C GLY A 284 -2.42 17.88 6.06
N PRO A 285 -1.54 17.82 5.04
CA PRO A 285 -0.08 17.90 5.20
C PRO A 285 0.42 19.29 5.63
N PHE A 286 -0.45 20.31 5.60
CA PHE A 286 -0.09 21.71 5.87
C PHE A 286 -0.69 22.26 7.16
N THR A 287 -1.49 21.46 7.87
CA THR A 287 -2.14 21.87 9.12
C THR A 287 -1.39 21.25 10.29
N LYS A 288 -0.92 22.07 11.23
CA LYS A 288 -0.28 21.53 12.44
C LYS A 288 -1.34 20.79 13.27
N PRO A 289 -0.98 19.68 13.95
CA PRO A 289 -1.94 18.95 14.78
C PRO A 289 -2.68 19.82 15.81
N ILE A 290 -2.01 20.83 16.38
CA ILE A 290 -2.62 21.76 17.35
C ILE A 290 -3.66 22.71 16.72
N ASP A 291 -3.57 22.95 15.41
CA ASP A 291 -4.46 23.83 14.65
C ASP A 291 -5.57 23.04 13.93
N SER A 292 -5.58 21.72 14.09
CA SER A 292 -6.57 20.84 13.46
C SER A 292 -7.98 21.17 13.92
N LYS A 293 -8.91 21.17 12.98
CA LYS A 293 -10.35 21.33 13.25
C LYS A 293 -11.07 20.00 13.43
N LYS A 294 -10.37 18.88 13.26
CA LYS A 294 -10.92 17.54 13.41
C LYS A 294 -10.82 17.10 14.86
N ASP A 295 -11.93 16.59 15.38
CA ASP A 295 -11.99 15.93 16.68
C ASP A 295 -12.13 14.42 16.46
N PRO A 296 -11.06 13.63 16.64
CA PRO A 296 -11.09 12.20 16.36
C PRO A 296 -12.13 11.45 17.19
N THR A 297 -12.47 11.93 18.39
CA THR A 297 -13.49 11.29 19.23
C THR A 297 -14.88 11.55 18.67
N SER A 298 -15.22 12.79 18.31
CA SER A 298 -16.48 13.12 17.65
C SER A 298 -16.64 12.42 16.30
N ASP A 299 -15.57 12.38 15.49
CA ASP A 299 -15.58 11.76 14.17
C ASP A 299 -15.77 10.23 14.29
N SER A 300 -15.07 9.57 15.21
CA SER A 300 -15.24 8.14 15.48
C SER A 300 -16.65 7.81 16.00
N LEU A 301 -17.22 8.64 16.88
CA LEU A 301 -18.60 8.46 17.35
C LEU A 301 -19.62 8.64 16.22
N SER A 302 -19.36 9.57 15.29
CA SER A 302 -20.21 9.79 14.12
C SER A 302 -20.14 8.62 13.15
N ALA A 303 -18.94 8.07 12.91
CA ALA A 303 -18.74 6.86 12.11
C ALA A 303 -19.43 5.64 12.72
N LEU A 304 -19.35 5.44 14.04
CA LEU A 304 -20.09 4.37 14.71
C LEU A 304 -21.61 4.58 14.58
N LYS A 305 -22.08 5.81 14.75
CA LYS A 305 -23.50 6.14 14.67
C LYS A 305 -24.09 5.87 13.28
N SER A 306 -23.33 6.09 12.20
CA SER A 306 -23.81 5.85 10.84
C SER A 306 -24.05 4.37 10.53
N ILE A 307 -23.40 3.46 11.28
CA ILE A 307 -23.52 2.01 11.11
C ILE A 307 -24.39 1.32 12.18
N ASN A 308 -24.86 2.04 13.21
CA ASN A 308 -25.60 1.45 14.33
C ASN A 308 -26.88 0.69 13.95
N ASN A 309 -27.51 1.06 12.83
CA ASN A 309 -28.75 0.41 12.36
C ASN A 309 -28.49 -0.72 11.36
N LEU A 310 -27.23 -0.98 11.00
CA LEU A 310 -26.85 -2.03 10.07
C LEU A 310 -26.56 -3.31 10.85
N SER A 311 -27.10 -4.43 10.38
CA SER A 311 -26.71 -5.74 10.88
C SER A 311 -25.33 -6.12 10.36
N TYR A 312 -24.70 -7.14 10.97
CA TYR A 312 -23.48 -7.73 10.42
C TYR A 312 -23.65 -8.18 8.97
N THR A 313 -24.82 -8.74 8.64
CA THR A 313 -25.11 -9.19 7.28
C THR A 313 -25.16 -8.01 6.30
N ASP A 314 -25.71 -6.87 6.71
CA ASP A 314 -25.73 -5.66 5.86
C ASP A 314 -24.30 -5.12 5.67
N LEU A 315 -23.51 -5.03 6.74
CA LEU A 315 -22.11 -4.60 6.68
C LEU A 315 -21.27 -5.50 5.77
N TYR A 316 -21.48 -6.81 5.86
CA TYR A 316 -20.80 -7.80 5.03
C TYR A 316 -21.24 -7.72 3.56
N ALA A 317 -22.53 -7.53 3.30
CA ALA A 317 -23.05 -7.36 1.94
C ALA A 317 -22.50 -6.10 1.27
N HIS A 318 -22.46 -4.96 1.96
CA HIS A 318 -21.85 -3.75 1.44
C HIS A 318 -20.35 -3.93 1.17
N HIS A 319 -19.64 -4.60 2.08
CA HIS A 319 -18.23 -4.93 1.91
C HIS A 319 -17.98 -5.78 0.64
N LEU A 320 -18.77 -6.83 0.45
CA LEU A 320 -18.65 -7.70 -0.73
C LEU A 320 -18.93 -6.93 -2.03
N ASP A 321 -20.03 -6.17 -2.07
CA ASP A 321 -20.41 -5.39 -3.26
C ASP A 321 -19.28 -4.41 -3.66
N ASP A 322 -18.75 -3.66 -2.68
CA ASP A 322 -17.63 -2.75 -2.90
C ASP A 322 -16.37 -3.49 -3.39
N TYR A 323 -15.92 -4.50 -2.64
CA TYR A 323 -14.67 -5.20 -2.91
C TYR A 323 -14.70 -5.97 -4.23
N GLN A 324 -15.76 -6.76 -4.47
CA GLN A 324 -15.89 -7.59 -5.67
C GLN A 324 -16.06 -6.74 -6.93
N SER A 325 -16.66 -5.54 -6.84
CA SER A 325 -16.72 -4.59 -7.95
C SER A 325 -15.33 -4.17 -8.49
N LEU A 326 -14.29 -4.26 -7.65
CA LEU A 326 -12.89 -4.02 -8.01
C LEU A 326 -12.18 -5.34 -8.33
N PHE A 327 -12.28 -6.33 -7.44
CA PHE A 327 -11.52 -7.56 -7.53
C PHE A 327 -11.91 -8.42 -8.73
N HIS A 328 -13.20 -8.55 -9.06
CA HIS A 328 -13.65 -9.40 -10.17
C HIS A 328 -13.39 -8.81 -11.57
N ARG A 329 -12.85 -7.59 -11.68
CA ARG A 329 -12.50 -6.97 -12.97
C ARG A 329 -11.39 -7.68 -13.74
N VAL A 330 -10.58 -8.50 -13.06
CA VAL A 330 -9.48 -9.27 -13.68
C VAL A 330 -9.46 -10.68 -13.13
N SER A 331 -9.43 -11.66 -14.03
CA SER A 331 -9.17 -13.06 -13.73
C SER A 331 -7.90 -13.50 -14.46
N LEU A 332 -7.09 -14.34 -13.81
CA LEU A 332 -5.91 -14.96 -14.39
C LEU A 332 -5.98 -16.46 -14.13
N GLN A 333 -5.90 -17.24 -15.20
CA GLN A 333 -5.88 -18.70 -15.13
C GLN A 333 -4.72 -19.23 -16.00
N LEU A 334 -3.75 -19.84 -15.34
CA LEU A 334 -2.55 -20.48 -15.88
C LEU A 334 -2.60 -22.00 -15.72
N SER A 335 -3.28 -22.47 -14.68
CA SER A 335 -3.59 -23.87 -14.43
C SER A 335 -4.59 -24.37 -15.47
N LYS A 336 -4.26 -25.46 -16.16
CA LYS A 336 -5.15 -26.01 -17.20
C LYS A 336 -6.43 -26.53 -16.56
N SER A 337 -7.59 -26.03 -16.99
CA SER A 337 -8.83 -26.77 -16.83
C SER A 337 -8.65 -28.12 -17.54
N SER A 338 -8.80 -29.22 -16.81
CA SER A 338 -8.57 -30.55 -17.36
C SER A 338 -9.70 -30.93 -18.32
N LYS A 339 -9.66 -30.44 -19.56
CA LYS A 339 -10.44 -31.03 -20.65
C LYS A 339 -9.79 -32.35 -21.05
N ARG A 340 -10.41 -33.44 -20.60
CA ARG A 340 -10.29 -34.76 -21.22
C ARG A 340 -10.55 -34.58 -22.72
N VAL A 341 -9.54 -34.85 -23.54
CA VAL A 341 -9.78 -35.32 -24.91
C VAL A 341 -10.43 -36.71 -24.77
N LEU A 342 -11.76 -36.74 -24.62
CA LEU A 342 -12.56 -37.90 -24.98
C LEU A 342 -12.79 -37.82 -26.49
N GLY A 343 -11.70 -37.95 -27.24
CA GLY A 343 -11.73 -38.31 -28.64
C GLY A 343 -11.94 -39.81 -28.72
N ASN A 344 -13.05 -40.20 -29.31
CA ASN A 344 -13.37 -41.58 -29.68
C ASN A 344 -12.24 -42.21 -30.49
N GLU A 345 -11.38 -43.02 -29.86
CA GLU A 345 -10.65 -44.08 -30.55
C GLU A 345 -10.63 -45.35 -29.66
N ARG A 346 -11.65 -46.19 -29.85
CA ARG A 346 -11.47 -47.63 -29.68
C ARG A 346 -10.59 -48.09 -30.85
N LEU A 347 -9.43 -48.71 -30.58
CA LEU A 347 -9.02 -50.05 -31.07
C LEU A 347 -7.51 -50.29 -30.85
N HIS A 348 -7.19 -51.46 -30.28
CA HIS A 348 -5.91 -52.22 -30.37
C HIS A 348 -4.64 -51.60 -29.75
N MET A 349 -3.76 -52.27 -28.99
CA MET A 349 -3.42 -53.69 -28.92
C MET A 349 -2.56 -53.99 -27.66
N LYS A 350 -2.84 -55.12 -27.00
CA LYS A 350 -1.93 -56.08 -26.30
C LYS A 350 -0.95 -55.65 -25.17
N LYS A 351 -1.23 -56.22 -24.00
CA LYS A 351 -0.35 -57.07 -23.13
C LYS A 351 1.17 -56.86 -23.27
N HIS A 352 1.80 -56.32 -22.21
CA HIS A 352 3.02 -56.90 -21.63
C HIS A 352 3.07 -56.61 -20.11
N MET A 353 3.59 -57.59 -19.38
CA MET A 353 3.58 -57.70 -17.91
C MET A 353 4.63 -56.83 -17.21
N ALA A 354 4.27 -56.46 -15.98
CA ALA A 354 5.10 -56.37 -14.76
C ALA A 354 6.11 -55.22 -14.58
N ASN A 355 6.06 -54.70 -13.34
CA ASN A 355 7.00 -53.85 -12.61
C ASN A 355 7.04 -52.36 -12.98
N ASN A 356 6.31 -51.55 -12.18
CA ASN A 356 6.94 -50.65 -11.22
C ASN A 356 5.89 -50.03 -10.29
N ASN A 357 6.23 -50.04 -9.00
CA ASN A 357 5.53 -49.35 -7.93
C ASN A 357 5.53 -47.83 -8.13
N ASP A 358 4.55 -47.21 -7.48
CA ASP A 358 4.54 -45.83 -6.99
C ASP A 358 4.58 -44.72 -8.04
N LEU A 359 3.39 -44.18 -8.34
CA LEU A 359 3.08 -42.73 -8.43
C LEU A 359 1.67 -42.56 -9.05
N PHE A 360 0.67 -43.23 -8.49
CA PHE A 360 -0.71 -42.78 -8.67
C PHE A 360 -0.95 -41.66 -7.64
N PHE A 361 -0.67 -40.43 -8.06
CA PHE A 361 -1.05 -39.23 -7.33
C PHE A 361 -2.57 -39.26 -7.13
N LYS A 362 -2.98 -39.61 -5.90
CA LYS A 362 -4.35 -39.54 -5.44
C LYS A 362 -4.68 -38.05 -5.31
N ARG A 363 -5.21 -37.49 -6.39
CA ARG A 363 -5.61 -36.10 -6.51
C ARG A 363 -6.94 -35.90 -5.78
N SER A 364 -6.86 -35.87 -4.45
CA SER A 364 -7.95 -35.52 -3.52
C SER A 364 -7.35 -35.22 -2.15
N GLU A 365 -6.71 -34.05 -1.99
CA GLU A 365 -6.41 -33.34 -0.71
C GLU A 365 -5.51 -32.09 -0.93
N ASP A 366 -5.56 -31.42 -2.09
CA ASP A 366 -4.68 -30.25 -2.35
C ASP A 366 -5.06 -29.00 -1.52
N ASP A 367 -6.30 -28.91 -1.03
CA ASP A 367 -6.74 -27.84 -0.12
C ASP A 367 -6.16 -27.96 1.29
N THR A 368 -5.36 -29.00 1.56
CA THR A 368 -4.73 -29.24 2.88
C THR A 368 -3.31 -28.69 2.99
N VAL A 369 -2.67 -28.29 1.89
CA VAL A 369 -1.29 -27.78 1.90
C VAL A 369 -1.31 -26.27 2.13
N SER A 370 -0.57 -25.79 3.13
CA SER A 370 -0.49 -24.34 3.40
C SER A 370 0.17 -23.59 2.25
N THR A 371 -0.18 -22.31 2.10
CA THR A 371 0.49 -21.43 1.13
C THR A 371 2.00 -21.36 1.38
N ALA A 372 2.45 -21.41 2.64
CA ALA A 372 3.89 -21.43 2.97
C ALA A 372 4.60 -22.68 2.44
N GLU A 373 3.96 -23.86 2.52
CA GLU A 373 4.49 -25.10 1.97
C GLU A 373 4.52 -25.05 0.43
N ARG A 374 3.49 -24.48 -0.20
CA ARG A 374 3.46 -24.25 -1.66
C ARG A 374 4.60 -23.35 -2.12
N VAL A 375 4.88 -22.26 -1.41
CA VAL A 375 6.03 -21.38 -1.68
C VAL A 375 7.35 -22.14 -1.53
N LYS A 376 7.48 -22.96 -0.48
CA LYS A 376 8.70 -23.75 -0.23
C LYS A 376 8.94 -24.80 -1.32
N SER A 377 7.88 -25.45 -1.82
CA SER A 377 7.98 -26.47 -2.86
C SER A 377 8.12 -25.90 -4.28
N PHE A 378 7.85 -24.60 -4.49
CA PHE A 378 7.78 -23.99 -5.82
C PHE A 378 9.05 -24.20 -6.67
N LYS A 379 10.23 -24.23 -6.06
CA LYS A 379 11.51 -24.50 -6.75
C LYS A 379 11.54 -25.86 -7.45
N THR A 380 10.78 -26.83 -6.94
CA THR A 380 10.76 -28.22 -7.42
C THR A 380 9.43 -28.62 -8.05
N ASP A 381 8.38 -27.85 -7.81
CA ASP A 381 7.03 -28.04 -8.33
C ASP A 381 6.44 -26.67 -8.65
N GLU A 382 6.59 -26.24 -9.91
CA GLU A 382 6.16 -24.93 -10.40
C GLU A 382 4.63 -24.84 -10.48
N ASP A 383 3.97 -24.74 -9.32
CA ASP A 383 2.51 -24.67 -9.17
C ASP A 383 1.94 -23.41 -9.87
N PRO A 384 1.29 -23.53 -11.05
CA PRO A 384 0.79 -22.36 -11.77
C PRO A 384 -0.31 -21.63 -11.00
N SER A 385 -1.07 -22.34 -10.16
CA SER A 385 -2.11 -21.68 -9.34
C SER A 385 -1.53 -20.91 -8.16
N LEU A 386 -0.25 -21.09 -7.81
CA LEU A 386 0.43 -20.21 -6.85
C LEU A 386 0.77 -18.87 -7.51
N VAL A 387 1.13 -18.88 -8.80
CA VAL A 387 1.37 -17.67 -9.58
C VAL A 387 0.08 -16.87 -9.77
N GLU A 388 -1.04 -17.55 -10.07
CA GLU A 388 -2.38 -16.94 -10.09
C GLU A 388 -2.73 -16.29 -8.74
N LEU A 389 -2.51 -17.01 -7.64
CA LEU A 389 -2.77 -16.52 -6.28
C LEU A 389 -1.90 -15.30 -5.95
N LEU A 390 -0.61 -15.32 -6.27
CA LEU A 390 0.31 -14.21 -6.02
C LEU A 390 -0.06 -12.96 -6.83
N PHE A 391 -0.44 -13.14 -8.10
CA PHE A 391 -0.94 -12.06 -8.95
C PHE A 391 -2.18 -11.41 -8.34
N GLN A 392 -3.18 -12.22 -7.95
CA GLN A 392 -4.39 -11.71 -7.33
C GLN A 392 -4.14 -11.11 -5.96
N TYR A 393 -3.16 -11.61 -5.21
CA TYR A 393 -2.78 -11.05 -3.92
C TYR A 393 -2.21 -9.63 -4.05
N GLY A 394 -1.45 -9.34 -5.12
CA GLY A 394 -1.01 -7.98 -5.42
C GLY A 394 -2.18 -7.01 -5.65
N ARG A 395 -3.21 -7.45 -6.37
CA ARG A 395 -4.44 -6.67 -6.59
C ARG A 395 -5.22 -6.47 -5.29
N TYR A 396 -5.38 -7.54 -4.50
CA TYR A 396 -6.00 -7.50 -3.18
C TYR A 396 -5.32 -6.47 -2.28
N LEU A 397 -3.99 -6.52 -2.16
CA LEU A 397 -3.24 -5.61 -1.29
C LEU A 397 -3.46 -4.15 -1.68
N LEU A 398 -3.40 -3.83 -2.98
CA LEU A 398 -3.64 -2.46 -3.45
C LEU A 398 -5.06 -1.97 -3.12
N ILE A 399 -6.09 -2.81 -3.35
CA ILE A 399 -7.48 -2.49 -2.95
C ILE A 399 -7.56 -2.26 -1.42
N SER A 400 -6.84 -3.06 -0.63
CA SER A 400 -6.89 -2.99 0.82
C SER A 400 -6.07 -1.84 1.43
N CYS A 401 -5.15 -1.21 0.71
CA CYS A 401 -4.28 -0.16 1.23
C CYS A 401 -4.25 1.15 0.42
N SER A 402 -5.03 1.26 -0.67
CA SER A 402 -5.14 2.52 -1.41
C SER A 402 -6.52 2.66 -2.06
N ARG A 403 -7.37 3.50 -1.47
CA ARG A 403 -8.74 3.75 -1.94
C ARG A 403 -8.97 5.26 -2.06
N PRO A 404 -9.92 5.73 -2.87
CA PRO A 404 -10.24 7.16 -2.95
C PRO A 404 -10.46 7.77 -1.56
N GLY A 405 -9.78 8.88 -1.27
CA GLY A 405 -9.85 9.58 0.01
C GLY A 405 -8.90 9.08 1.11
N THR A 406 -8.06 8.07 0.85
CA THR A 406 -7.03 7.57 1.78
C THR A 406 -5.65 8.19 1.48
N GLN A 407 -4.65 7.88 2.30
CA GLN A 407 -3.25 8.15 2.00
C GLN A 407 -2.72 7.16 0.96
N VAL A 408 -1.54 7.47 0.42
CA VAL A 408 -0.82 6.57 -0.48
C VAL A 408 -0.32 5.32 0.25
N ALA A 409 -0.29 4.20 -0.46
CA ALA A 409 0.32 2.96 0.03
C ALA A 409 1.81 3.20 0.30
N ASN A 410 2.23 3.14 1.57
CA ASN A 410 3.63 3.35 1.96
C ASN A 410 4.47 2.06 1.74
N LEU A 411 5.70 2.00 2.25
CA LEU A 411 6.58 0.82 2.12
C LEU A 411 5.96 -0.50 2.62
N GLN A 412 4.96 -0.42 3.49
CA GLN A 412 4.26 -1.56 4.08
C GLN A 412 2.75 -1.53 3.74
N GLY A 413 2.35 -0.78 2.71
CA GLY A 413 0.94 -0.50 2.40
C GLY A 413 0.33 0.39 3.47
N ILE A 414 -0.30 -0.24 4.46
CA ILE A 414 -0.81 0.40 5.70
C ILE A 414 -0.54 -0.45 6.94
N TRP A 415 0.19 -1.57 6.85
CA TRP A 415 0.34 -2.53 7.95
C TRP A 415 1.70 -2.40 8.62
N ASN A 416 1.74 -1.95 9.88
CA ASN A 416 2.98 -1.73 10.64
C ASN A 416 2.82 -2.13 12.11
N LYS A 417 3.82 -2.84 12.66
CA LYS A 417 3.88 -3.28 14.06
C LYS A 417 4.85 -2.50 14.95
N ASP A 418 5.73 -1.71 14.36
CA ASP A 418 6.90 -1.14 15.02
C ASP A 418 6.72 0.38 15.19
N ILE A 419 7.24 0.94 16.28
CA ILE A 419 7.33 2.40 16.48
C ILE A 419 8.37 3.00 15.52
N GLU A 420 9.40 2.20 15.22
CA GLU A 420 10.50 2.51 14.30
C GLU A 420 10.53 1.43 13.20
N PRO A 421 9.58 1.44 12.25
CA PRO A 421 9.59 0.52 11.13
C PRO A 421 10.84 0.70 10.25
N PRO A 422 11.29 -0.36 9.54
CA PRO A 422 12.36 -0.24 8.55
C PRO A 422 12.09 0.88 7.55
N TRP A 423 13.08 1.76 7.37
CA TRP A 423 12.99 2.96 6.53
C TRP A 423 11.76 3.82 6.83
N ASP A 424 11.38 3.87 8.11
CA ASP A 424 10.35 4.72 8.68
C ASP A 424 8.92 4.45 8.20
N GLY A 425 8.72 3.37 7.42
CA GLY A 425 7.45 3.14 6.73
C GLY A 425 7.07 4.32 5.83
N ALA A 426 8.06 5.09 5.38
CA ALA A 426 7.91 6.35 4.64
C ALA A 426 7.61 6.10 3.16
N GLN A 427 7.30 7.17 2.41
CA GLN A 427 7.17 7.10 0.96
C GLN A 427 8.55 7.26 0.30
N HIS A 428 9.09 6.17 -0.26
CA HIS A 428 10.37 6.19 -0.99
C HIS A 428 10.10 6.33 -2.49
N LEU A 429 10.59 7.43 -3.06
CA LEU A 429 10.23 7.94 -4.39
C LEU A 429 11.29 7.61 -5.45
N ASN A 430 12.32 6.83 -5.11
CA ASN A 430 13.38 6.40 -6.02
C ASN A 430 13.21 4.98 -6.55
N ILE A 431 12.04 4.35 -6.31
CA ILE A 431 11.51 3.14 -6.97
C ILE A 431 10.23 2.64 -6.27
N ASN A 432 10.18 2.68 -4.93
CA ASN A 432 9.22 1.91 -4.15
C ASN A 432 7.77 2.41 -4.31
N LEU A 433 7.54 3.72 -4.17
CA LEU A 433 6.20 4.27 -4.29
C LEU A 433 5.67 4.09 -5.72
N GLN A 434 6.52 4.28 -6.74
CA GLN A 434 6.15 4.02 -8.13
C GLN A 434 5.72 2.56 -8.30
N MET A 435 6.53 1.63 -7.78
CA MET A 435 6.28 0.20 -7.85
C MET A 435 4.95 -0.21 -7.21
N ASN A 436 4.58 0.41 -6.08
CA ASN A 436 3.29 0.16 -5.42
C ASN A 436 2.10 0.41 -6.38
N TYR A 437 2.23 1.36 -7.31
CA TYR A 437 1.16 1.79 -8.22
C TYR A 437 1.26 1.26 -9.65
N TRP A 438 2.35 0.60 -10.04
CA TRP A 438 2.47 -0.07 -11.34
C TRP A 438 1.32 -1.03 -11.67
N PRO A 439 0.79 -1.85 -10.74
CA PRO A 439 -0.33 -2.72 -11.08
C PRO A 439 -1.67 -1.97 -11.26
N ALA A 440 -1.80 -0.72 -10.81
CA ALA A 440 -3.10 -0.06 -10.70
C ALA A 440 -3.85 0.02 -12.05
N LEU A 441 -3.17 0.47 -13.11
CA LEU A 441 -3.77 0.58 -14.44
C LEU A 441 -3.88 -0.77 -15.17
N PRO A 442 -2.79 -1.53 -15.40
CA PRO A 442 -2.86 -2.80 -16.12
C PRO A 442 -3.71 -3.86 -15.42
N CYS A 443 -3.92 -3.76 -14.10
CA CYS A 443 -4.78 -4.68 -13.34
C CYS A 443 -6.19 -4.11 -13.04
N ASN A 444 -6.61 -3.06 -13.76
CA ASN A 444 -7.96 -2.49 -13.77
C ASN A 444 -8.46 -1.95 -12.41
N LEU A 445 -7.58 -1.24 -11.71
CA LEU A 445 -7.77 -0.63 -10.39
C LEU A 445 -7.42 0.88 -10.42
N LYS A 446 -7.81 1.59 -11.49
CA LYS A 446 -7.44 2.99 -11.72
C LYS A 446 -7.80 3.92 -10.55
N GLU A 447 -8.92 3.66 -9.87
CA GLU A 447 -9.42 4.44 -8.72
C GLU A 447 -8.48 4.32 -7.51
N CYS A 448 -7.67 3.26 -7.44
CA CYS A 448 -6.67 3.12 -6.39
C CYS A 448 -5.50 4.10 -6.58
N GLN A 449 -5.36 4.78 -7.73
CA GLN A 449 -4.34 5.81 -7.92
C GLN A 449 -4.74 7.19 -7.36
N ASP A 450 -6.01 7.40 -6.99
CA ASP A 450 -6.48 8.70 -6.49
C ASP A 450 -5.62 9.25 -5.33
N PRO A 451 -5.26 8.44 -4.30
CA PRO A 451 -4.35 8.88 -3.25
C PRO A 451 -2.99 9.36 -3.77
N LEU A 452 -2.45 8.74 -4.82
CA LEU A 452 -1.17 9.13 -5.42
C LEU A 452 -1.26 10.53 -6.02
N PHE A 453 -2.35 10.85 -6.70
CA PHE A 453 -2.52 12.17 -7.33
C PHE A 453 -2.72 13.28 -6.29
N GLU A 454 -3.42 13.01 -5.19
CA GLU A 454 -3.51 13.94 -4.06
C GLU A 454 -2.16 14.14 -3.36
N TYR A 455 -1.37 13.08 -3.24
CA TYR A 455 -0.02 13.16 -2.69
C TYR A 455 0.92 13.98 -3.57
N ILE A 456 0.95 13.74 -4.89
CA ILE A 456 1.72 14.55 -5.85
C ILE A 456 1.29 16.02 -5.80
N SER A 457 -0.01 16.29 -5.69
CA SER A 457 -0.53 17.66 -5.53
C SER A 457 0.05 18.33 -4.29
N SER A 458 0.08 17.62 -3.16
CA SER A 458 0.64 18.12 -1.91
C SER A 458 2.15 18.34 -2.01
N LEU A 459 2.88 17.41 -2.62
CA LEU A 459 4.31 17.54 -2.90
C LEU A 459 4.59 18.76 -3.76
N SER A 460 3.78 19.07 -4.77
CA SER A 460 4.02 20.23 -5.64
C SER A 460 4.00 21.57 -4.89
N ILE A 461 3.18 21.70 -3.84
CA ILE A 461 3.08 22.92 -3.04
C ILE A 461 4.36 23.14 -2.22
N ASN A 462 4.82 22.13 -1.49
CA ASN A 462 6.06 22.23 -0.71
C ASN A 462 7.29 22.20 -1.61
N GLY A 463 7.26 21.39 -2.66
CA GLY A 463 8.29 21.25 -3.69
C GLY A 463 8.56 22.54 -4.44
N SER A 464 7.55 23.40 -4.63
CA SER A 464 7.75 24.74 -5.20
C SER A 464 8.61 25.64 -4.30
N LYS A 465 8.47 25.50 -2.98
CA LYS A 465 9.31 26.22 -2.01
C LYS A 465 10.73 25.67 -2.01
N THR A 466 10.87 24.35 -2.05
CA THR A 466 12.17 23.66 -2.15
C THR A 466 12.91 24.03 -3.43
N ALA A 467 12.26 24.00 -4.59
CA ALA A 467 12.86 24.40 -5.87
C ALA A 467 13.39 25.85 -5.81
N LYS A 468 12.55 26.77 -5.32
CA LYS A 468 12.89 28.18 -5.22
C LYS A 468 14.04 28.46 -4.24
N VAL A 469 14.00 27.88 -3.04
CA VAL A 469 14.96 28.22 -1.97
C VAL A 469 16.26 27.43 -2.12
N ASN A 470 16.18 26.13 -2.44
CA ASN A 470 17.36 25.28 -2.44
C ASN A 470 18.15 25.37 -3.76
N TYR A 471 17.46 25.64 -4.86
CA TYR A 471 18.02 25.55 -6.21
C TYR A 471 17.85 26.83 -7.04
N GLU A 472 17.21 27.85 -6.49
CA GLU A 472 16.88 29.10 -7.21
C GLU A 472 16.11 28.85 -8.51
N ALA A 473 15.35 27.75 -8.56
CA ALA A 473 14.67 27.24 -9.73
C ALA A 473 13.16 27.47 -9.65
N LYS A 474 12.51 27.53 -10.83
CA LYS A 474 11.05 27.51 -10.96
C LYS A 474 10.50 26.11 -10.76
N GLY A 475 9.18 25.98 -10.87
CA GLY A 475 8.51 24.69 -10.81
C GLY A 475 8.51 24.11 -9.40
N TRP A 476 8.49 22.78 -9.31
CA TRP A 476 8.57 22.06 -8.04
C TRP A 476 9.43 20.80 -8.15
N VAL A 477 10.02 20.40 -7.02
CA VAL A 477 10.90 19.22 -6.91
C VAL A 477 10.53 18.41 -5.66
N ALA A 478 10.71 17.10 -5.72
CA ALA A 478 10.75 16.20 -4.57
C ALA A 478 11.89 15.18 -4.77
N HIS A 479 12.51 14.77 -3.66
CA HIS A 479 13.69 13.90 -3.68
C HIS A 479 13.31 12.43 -3.44
N GLN A 480 14.23 11.63 -2.92
CA GLN A 480 14.09 10.18 -2.80
C GLN A 480 13.17 9.70 -1.66
N VAL A 481 12.93 10.50 -0.62
CA VAL A 481 12.00 10.15 0.49
C VAL A 481 11.09 11.33 0.81
N SER A 482 9.84 11.03 1.14
CA SER A 482 8.86 11.94 1.70
C SER A 482 8.03 11.24 2.80
N ASP A 483 7.13 11.99 3.44
CA ASP A 483 6.25 11.54 4.51
C ASP A 483 4.83 12.11 4.32
N ILE A 484 3.95 11.90 5.32
CA ILE A 484 2.59 12.45 5.33
C ILE A 484 2.55 13.97 5.28
N TRP A 485 3.62 14.67 5.69
CA TRP A 485 3.67 16.13 5.71
C TRP A 485 4.16 16.73 4.38
N ALA A 486 4.25 15.89 3.33
CA ALA A 486 4.70 16.24 2.00
C ALA A 486 6.08 16.92 2.01
N LYS A 487 7.02 16.34 2.77
CA LYS A 487 8.43 16.76 2.74
C LYS A 487 9.03 16.58 1.35
N THR A 488 9.70 17.61 0.84
CA THR A 488 10.24 17.57 -0.52
C THR A 488 11.74 17.79 -0.64
N SER A 489 12.45 18.09 0.44
CA SER A 489 13.91 18.23 0.43
C SER A 489 14.63 16.88 0.54
N PRO A 490 15.91 16.80 0.14
CA PRO A 490 16.74 15.62 0.37
C PRO A 490 16.64 15.12 1.81
N ASP A 491 16.50 13.82 2.00
CA ASP A 491 16.61 13.24 3.35
C ASP A 491 18.05 13.31 3.89
N ARG A 492 18.23 12.96 5.17
CA ARG A 492 19.56 12.82 5.79
C ARG A 492 20.31 11.64 5.19
N GLY A 493 21.63 11.70 5.26
CA GLY A 493 22.51 10.57 4.97
C GLY A 493 23.46 10.85 3.81
N GLN A 494 23.99 9.78 3.22
CA GLN A 494 25.00 9.86 2.17
C GLN A 494 24.42 10.36 0.84
N ALA A 495 25.21 11.08 0.06
CA ALA A 495 24.79 11.62 -1.22
C ALA A 495 24.25 10.56 -2.20
N VAL A 496 24.78 9.33 -2.15
CA VAL A 496 24.43 8.21 -3.05
C VAL A 496 22.95 7.86 -3.08
N TRP A 497 22.25 8.06 -1.96
CA TRP A 497 20.79 7.92 -1.89
C TRP A 497 20.12 9.29 -1.71
N ALA A 498 20.73 10.22 -0.98
CA ALA A 498 20.00 11.37 -0.44
C ALA A 498 19.81 12.46 -1.48
N LEU A 499 20.79 12.62 -2.36
CA LEU A 499 20.82 13.69 -3.32
C LEU A 499 20.33 13.19 -4.66
N TRP A 500 19.01 13.02 -4.76
CA TRP A 500 18.37 12.57 -5.99
C TRP A 500 17.08 13.36 -6.26
N PRO A 501 17.15 14.48 -7.02
CA PRO A 501 16.04 15.43 -7.23
C PRO A 501 15.03 15.01 -8.31
N MET A 502 14.90 13.71 -8.59
CA MET A 502 14.03 13.19 -9.65
C MET A 502 12.78 12.47 -9.14
N GLY A 503 12.59 12.35 -7.82
CA GLY A 503 11.45 11.64 -7.24
C GLY A 503 10.11 12.23 -7.66
N GLY A 504 9.96 13.56 -7.58
CA GLY A 504 8.76 14.24 -8.07
C GLY A 504 8.52 14.04 -9.57
N ALA A 505 9.59 14.10 -10.38
CA ALA A 505 9.53 13.91 -11.81
C ALA A 505 9.12 12.49 -12.21
N TRP A 506 9.64 11.47 -11.53
CA TRP A 506 9.23 10.09 -11.80
C TRP A 506 7.78 9.85 -11.37
N LEU A 507 7.33 10.40 -10.24
CA LEU A 507 5.91 10.31 -9.88
C LEU A 507 4.99 10.94 -10.93
N CYS A 508 5.42 12.01 -11.59
CA CYS A 508 4.65 12.64 -12.65
C CYS A 508 4.40 11.74 -13.88
N THR A 509 5.19 10.70 -14.13
CA THR A 509 4.93 9.78 -15.25
C THR A 509 3.58 9.07 -15.07
N HIS A 510 3.19 8.75 -13.83
CA HIS A 510 1.88 8.17 -13.51
C HIS A 510 0.70 9.07 -13.91
N LEU A 511 0.87 10.39 -13.92
CA LEU A 511 -0.19 11.33 -14.33
C LEU A 511 -0.49 11.18 -15.82
N TRP A 512 0.55 11.10 -16.65
CA TRP A 512 0.38 10.91 -18.08
C TRP A 512 -0.12 9.50 -18.40
N GLU A 513 0.43 8.47 -17.75
CA GLU A 513 -0.05 7.09 -17.88
C GLU A 513 -1.55 7.00 -17.57
N HIS A 514 -2.01 7.57 -16.45
CA HIS A 514 -3.43 7.55 -16.09
C HIS A 514 -4.31 8.17 -17.18
N TYR A 515 -3.90 9.32 -17.72
CA TYR A 515 -4.62 9.91 -18.85
C TYR A 515 -4.63 8.97 -20.07
N THR A 516 -3.50 8.38 -20.46
CA THR A 516 -3.46 7.50 -21.65
C THR A 516 -4.30 6.23 -21.50
N TYR A 517 -4.49 5.72 -20.28
CA TYR A 517 -5.36 4.57 -20.00
C TYR A 517 -6.85 4.93 -19.94
N THR A 518 -7.19 6.14 -19.47
CA THR A 518 -8.58 6.52 -19.19
C THR A 518 -9.17 7.46 -20.23
N MET A 519 -8.32 8.18 -20.95
CA MET A 519 -8.63 9.32 -21.81
C MET A 519 -9.44 10.42 -21.11
N ASP A 520 -9.35 10.51 -19.76
CA ASP A 520 -10.07 11.49 -18.96
C ASP A 520 -9.46 12.90 -19.14
N LYS A 521 -10.14 13.71 -19.95
CA LYS A 521 -9.70 15.07 -20.28
C LYS A 521 -9.83 16.04 -19.11
N ASP A 522 -10.79 15.81 -18.21
CA ASP A 522 -10.96 16.67 -17.04
C ASP A 522 -9.84 16.40 -16.03
N PHE A 523 -9.46 15.14 -15.84
CA PHE A 523 -8.26 14.78 -15.09
C PHE A 523 -7.00 15.39 -15.71
N LEU A 524 -6.83 15.26 -17.04
CA LEU A 524 -5.68 15.83 -17.74
C LEU A 524 -5.57 17.34 -17.49
N LYS A 525 -6.67 18.07 -17.70
CA LYS A 525 -6.72 19.52 -17.58
C LYS A 525 -6.54 20.01 -16.15
N ASN A 526 -7.27 19.43 -15.20
CA ASN A 526 -7.40 19.98 -13.85
C ASN A 526 -6.34 19.44 -12.88
N LYS A 527 -5.72 18.29 -13.20
CA LYS A 527 -4.78 17.61 -12.30
C LYS A 527 -3.44 17.33 -12.98
N ALA A 528 -3.41 16.55 -14.05
CA ALA A 528 -2.16 16.05 -14.63
C ALA A 528 -1.30 17.16 -15.26
N TYR A 529 -1.88 17.97 -16.15
CA TYR A 529 -1.14 18.99 -16.90
C TYR A 529 -0.49 20.05 -15.99
N PRO A 530 -1.18 20.67 -15.00
CA PRO A 530 -0.55 21.63 -14.10
C PRO A 530 0.62 21.06 -13.29
N LEU A 531 0.51 19.79 -12.87
CA LEU A 531 1.56 19.12 -12.11
C LEU A 531 2.77 18.78 -13.00
N LEU A 532 2.53 18.26 -14.20
CA LEU A 532 3.56 18.00 -15.22
C LEU A 532 4.27 19.28 -15.66
N GLU A 533 3.53 20.37 -15.89
CA GLU A 533 4.10 21.67 -16.25
C GLU A 533 5.00 22.20 -15.14
N GLY A 534 4.51 22.17 -13.89
CA GLY A 534 5.28 22.60 -12.73
C GLY A 534 6.56 21.78 -12.55
N CYS A 535 6.52 20.47 -12.74
CA CYS A 535 7.72 19.64 -12.65
C CYS A 535 8.69 19.92 -13.83
N SER A 536 8.15 20.07 -15.03
CA SER A 536 8.94 20.35 -16.23
C SER A 536 9.70 21.67 -16.13
N LEU A 537 9.08 22.71 -15.53
CA LEU A 537 9.74 23.99 -15.27
C LEU A 537 10.95 23.85 -14.33
N PHE A 538 10.87 22.98 -13.32
CA PHE A 538 12.02 22.71 -12.46
C PHE A 538 13.12 22.01 -13.24
N LEU A 539 12.79 20.96 -14.00
CA LEU A 539 13.78 20.21 -14.79
C LEU A 539 14.49 21.10 -15.82
N LEU A 540 13.79 22.06 -16.42
CA LEU A 540 14.39 23.03 -17.33
C LEU A 540 15.43 23.94 -16.65
N ASP A 541 15.16 24.40 -15.43
CA ASP A 541 16.12 25.21 -14.66
C ASP A 541 17.21 24.33 -14.00
N TRP A 542 16.96 23.03 -13.83
CA TRP A 542 17.92 22.06 -13.29
C TRP A 542 18.97 21.62 -14.31
N LEU A 543 18.57 21.48 -15.57
CA LEU A 543 19.47 21.21 -16.69
C LEU A 543 20.43 22.39 -16.90
N ILE A 544 21.70 22.08 -17.10
CA ILE A 544 22.75 23.05 -17.42
C ILE A 544 23.44 22.67 -18.73
N GLU A 545 24.06 23.64 -19.40
CA GLU A 545 24.96 23.35 -20.53
C GLU A 545 26.15 22.53 -20.02
N GLY A 546 26.24 21.29 -20.47
CA GLY A 546 27.32 20.36 -20.18
C GLY A 546 28.38 20.34 -21.28
N ARG A 547 29.18 19.26 -21.30
CA ARG A 547 30.25 19.12 -22.30
C ARG A 547 29.67 18.84 -23.69
N GLY A 548 30.27 19.40 -24.74
CA GLY A 548 29.87 19.14 -26.13
C GLY A 548 28.57 19.82 -26.58
N GLY A 549 28.04 20.77 -25.80
CA GLY A 549 26.82 21.53 -26.14
C GLY A 549 25.51 20.82 -25.81
N TYR A 550 25.56 19.70 -25.09
CA TYR A 550 24.37 18.99 -24.59
C TYR A 550 23.91 19.53 -23.25
N LEU A 551 22.62 19.40 -22.94
CA LEU A 551 22.11 19.64 -21.59
C LEU A 551 22.35 18.42 -20.69
N GLU A 552 22.84 18.69 -19.49
CA GLU A 552 23.23 17.71 -18.48
C GLU A 552 22.69 18.08 -17.08
N THR A 553 22.60 17.11 -16.18
CA THR A 553 22.33 17.36 -14.75
C THR A 553 23.65 17.37 -13.96
N ASN A 554 23.78 18.32 -13.03
CA ASN A 554 24.92 18.40 -12.11
C ASN A 554 24.47 19.08 -10.80
N PRO A 555 24.57 18.41 -9.65
CA PRO A 555 25.00 17.02 -9.45
C PRO A 555 23.95 16.00 -9.89
N SER A 556 24.39 14.79 -10.18
CA SER A 556 23.55 13.63 -10.47
C SER A 556 24.05 12.40 -9.74
N THR A 557 23.13 11.51 -9.37
CA THR A 557 23.39 10.21 -8.73
C THR A 557 22.58 9.12 -9.45
N SER A 558 22.99 7.86 -9.30
CA SER A 558 22.20 6.71 -9.74
C SER A 558 21.85 5.87 -8.51
N PRO A 559 20.66 6.06 -7.92
CA PRO A 559 20.24 5.39 -6.70
C PRO A 559 20.41 3.86 -6.77
N GLU A 560 21.10 3.21 -5.84
CA GLU A 560 21.95 3.73 -4.75
C GLU A 560 23.38 3.22 -4.91
N HIS A 561 23.93 3.43 -6.11
CA HIS A 561 25.21 2.87 -6.52
C HIS A 561 26.35 3.88 -6.45
N MET A 562 27.50 3.43 -5.95
CA MET A 562 28.76 4.14 -6.01
C MET A 562 29.54 3.67 -7.24
N PHE A 563 30.23 4.57 -7.94
CA PHE A 563 31.23 4.24 -8.95
C PHE A 563 32.65 4.50 -8.41
N ILE A 564 33.66 4.03 -9.13
CA ILE A 564 35.07 4.35 -8.85
C ILE A 564 35.50 5.49 -9.79
N ASP A 565 35.97 6.59 -9.22
CA ASP A 565 36.41 7.75 -9.98
C ASP A 565 37.78 7.50 -10.68
N PRO A 566 38.22 8.36 -11.60
CA PRO A 566 39.49 8.18 -12.32
C PRO A 566 40.74 8.13 -11.42
N ASP A 567 40.66 8.63 -10.18
CA ASP A 567 41.74 8.58 -9.18
C ASP A 567 41.69 7.29 -8.33
N GLY A 568 40.73 6.40 -8.59
CA GLY A 568 40.54 5.14 -7.88
C GLY A 568 39.77 5.27 -6.57
N LYS A 569 39.04 6.37 -6.34
CA LYS A 569 38.27 6.60 -5.11
C LYS A 569 36.77 6.34 -5.34
N PRO A 570 36.04 5.86 -4.32
CA PRO A 570 34.59 5.70 -4.43
C PRO A 570 33.90 7.08 -4.49
N ALA A 571 32.96 7.23 -5.42
CA ALA A 571 32.12 8.41 -5.59
C ALA A 571 30.69 8.01 -6.00
N SER A 572 29.72 8.89 -5.82
CA SER A 572 28.34 8.70 -6.32
C SER A 572 27.79 9.88 -7.10
N VAL A 573 28.44 11.03 -6.97
CA VAL A 573 28.02 12.29 -7.59
C VAL A 573 28.85 12.55 -8.85
N SER A 574 28.17 12.75 -9.98
CA SER A 574 28.78 13.10 -11.26
C SER A 574 27.89 14.04 -12.08
N TYR A 575 28.30 14.30 -13.32
CA TYR A 575 27.36 14.70 -14.38
C TYR A 575 26.43 13.54 -14.71
N SER A 576 25.17 13.87 -15.00
CA SER A 576 24.14 13.05 -15.65
C SER A 576 24.25 11.54 -15.45
N SER A 577 23.42 10.99 -14.56
CA SER A 577 23.09 9.56 -14.62
C SER A 577 22.15 9.29 -15.79
N THR A 578 22.19 8.06 -16.32
CA THR A 578 21.22 7.62 -17.33
C THR A 578 19.80 7.66 -16.78
N MET A 579 19.62 7.48 -15.46
CA MET A 579 18.32 7.54 -14.81
C MET A 579 17.73 8.96 -14.86
N ASP A 580 18.49 9.98 -14.47
CA ASP A 580 18.06 11.38 -14.57
C ASP A 580 17.64 11.71 -16.00
N MET A 581 18.50 11.43 -16.98
CA MET A 581 18.23 11.78 -18.37
C MET A 581 17.05 11.00 -18.95
N SER A 582 16.81 9.77 -18.51
CA SER A 582 15.66 8.97 -18.94
C SER A 582 14.35 9.53 -18.38
N ILE A 583 14.31 9.86 -17.09
CA ILE A 583 13.13 10.46 -16.45
C ILE A 583 12.82 11.83 -17.06
N ILE A 584 13.83 12.68 -17.26
CA ILE A 584 13.63 14.02 -17.85
C ILE A 584 13.06 13.90 -19.27
N LYS A 585 13.58 12.98 -20.09
CA LYS A 585 13.07 12.73 -21.44
C LYS A 585 11.61 12.25 -21.42
N GLU A 586 11.27 11.36 -20.49
CA GLU A 586 9.89 10.87 -20.33
C GLU A 586 8.93 12.00 -19.93
N VAL A 587 9.30 12.79 -18.92
CA VAL A 587 8.47 13.93 -18.46
C VAL A 587 8.29 14.99 -19.55
N PHE A 588 9.35 15.31 -20.31
CA PHE A 588 9.23 16.27 -21.41
C PHE A 588 8.40 15.72 -22.58
N SER A 589 8.51 14.42 -22.87
CA SER A 589 7.63 13.78 -23.86
C SER A 589 6.17 13.84 -23.40
N ALA A 590 5.90 13.50 -22.14
CA ALA A 590 4.58 13.55 -21.54
C ALA A 590 3.96 14.97 -21.56
N ILE A 591 4.70 16.01 -21.17
CA ILE A 591 4.15 17.39 -21.19
C ILE A 591 3.93 17.91 -22.61
N ILE A 592 4.77 17.53 -23.59
CA ILE A 592 4.55 17.86 -25.00
C ILE A 592 3.26 17.22 -25.48
N SER A 593 3.08 15.91 -25.27
CA SER A 593 1.86 15.21 -25.69
C SER A 593 0.62 15.73 -24.95
N ALA A 594 0.74 16.01 -23.65
CA ALA A 594 -0.34 16.61 -22.88
C ALA A 594 -0.73 18.01 -23.39
N ALA A 595 0.27 18.82 -23.77
CA ALA A 595 0.06 20.15 -24.36
C ALA A 595 -0.63 20.04 -25.73
N GLU A 596 -0.20 19.13 -26.61
CA GLU A 596 -0.86 18.91 -27.90
C GLU A 596 -2.34 18.60 -27.75
N VAL A 597 -2.67 17.65 -26.85
CA VAL A 597 -4.06 17.33 -26.52
C VAL A 597 -4.78 18.56 -25.97
N TYR A 598 -4.21 19.23 -24.96
CA TYR A 598 -4.84 20.35 -24.28
C TYR A 598 -5.12 21.54 -25.22
N PHE A 599 -4.11 21.96 -25.99
CA PHE A 599 -4.16 23.12 -26.86
C PHE A 599 -4.94 22.90 -28.15
N PHE A 600 -4.98 21.66 -28.66
CA PHE A 600 -5.88 21.30 -29.76
C PHE A 600 -7.35 21.53 -29.39
N PHE A 601 -7.74 21.32 -28.13
CA PHE A 601 -9.11 21.55 -27.66
C PHE A 601 -9.38 22.96 -27.14
N SER A 602 -8.37 23.71 -26.67
CA SER A 602 -8.57 25.08 -26.16
C SER A 602 -8.46 26.18 -27.23
N GLY A 603 -8.05 25.84 -28.46
CA GLY A 603 -7.95 26.79 -29.58
C GLY A 603 -6.84 27.85 -29.43
N THR A 604 -5.95 27.70 -28.44
CA THR A 604 -4.79 28.57 -28.22
C THR A 604 -3.55 28.00 -28.92
N HIS A 605 -2.83 28.84 -29.68
CA HIS A 605 -1.62 28.42 -30.39
C HIS A 605 -0.52 27.93 -29.44
N LEU A 606 0.04 26.75 -29.75
CA LEU A 606 1.26 26.16 -29.17
C LEU A 606 2.46 27.09 -29.43
N GLY A 607 2.64 28.10 -28.57
CA GLY A 607 3.49 29.25 -28.93
C GLY A 607 4.97 29.15 -28.55
N HIS A 608 5.33 28.65 -27.36
CA HIS A 608 6.69 28.83 -26.83
C HIS A 608 7.28 27.58 -26.14
N LEU A 609 6.56 26.90 -25.25
CA LEU A 609 7.06 25.70 -24.58
C LEU A 609 7.29 24.52 -25.56
N PHE A 610 6.36 24.31 -26.50
CA PHE A 610 6.48 23.26 -27.52
C PHE A 610 7.73 23.40 -28.39
N LEU A 611 8.01 24.61 -28.89
CA LEU A 611 9.20 24.90 -29.69
C LEU A 611 10.49 24.81 -28.87
N PHE A 612 10.43 25.12 -27.57
CA PHE A 612 11.58 25.00 -26.68
C PHE A 612 11.93 23.54 -26.41
N PHE A 613 10.96 22.71 -26.00
CA PHE A 613 11.18 21.29 -25.70
C PHE A 613 11.58 20.47 -26.93
N SER A 614 11.08 20.81 -28.11
CA SER A 614 11.39 20.09 -29.37
C SER A 614 12.82 20.33 -29.88
N ASN A 615 13.53 21.35 -29.37
CA ASN A 615 14.87 21.74 -29.83
C ASN A 615 15.97 21.53 -28.76
N ILE A 616 15.68 20.79 -27.68
CA ILE A 616 16.66 20.54 -26.62
C ILE A 616 17.80 19.63 -27.14
N PRO A 617 19.08 20.05 -27.04
CA PRO A 617 20.22 19.20 -27.38
C PRO A 617 20.42 18.18 -26.25
N TRP A 618 19.69 17.07 -26.34
CA TRP A 618 19.71 16.01 -25.34
C TRP A 618 21.07 15.32 -25.23
N SER A 619 21.54 15.11 -24.00
CA SER A 619 22.62 14.15 -23.77
C SER A 619 22.22 12.75 -24.27
N PHE A 620 23.13 12.11 -24.99
CA PHE A 620 22.95 10.73 -25.46
C PHE A 620 23.18 9.78 -24.30
N ILE A 621 22.37 8.71 -24.21
CA ILE A 621 22.68 7.60 -23.31
C ILE A 621 23.90 6.90 -23.92
N PRO A 622 25.08 6.97 -23.29
CA PRO A 622 26.27 6.46 -23.93
C PRO A 622 26.32 4.93 -23.79
N PHE A 623 26.94 4.31 -24.79
CA PHE A 623 27.00 2.86 -24.93
C PHE A 623 28.46 2.44 -24.94
N SER A 624 28.83 1.50 -24.09
CA SER A 624 30.18 0.91 -24.03
C SER A 624 30.05 -0.60 -24.01
N SER A 625 30.87 -1.30 -24.79
CA SER A 625 31.01 -2.77 -24.71
C SER A 625 29.69 -3.57 -24.73
N ASN A 626 28.71 -3.17 -25.54
CA ASN A 626 27.36 -3.76 -25.64
C ASN A 626 26.40 -3.49 -24.46
N MET A 627 26.72 -2.54 -23.58
CA MET A 627 25.89 -2.17 -22.42
C MET A 627 25.51 -0.69 -22.43
N PHE A 628 24.31 -0.40 -21.92
CA PHE A 628 23.93 0.97 -21.57
C PHE A 628 24.73 1.40 -20.34
N LEU A 629 25.41 2.54 -20.43
CA LEU A 629 26.15 3.07 -19.29
C LEU A 629 25.17 3.60 -18.23
N GLN A 630 25.51 3.41 -16.96
CA GLN A 630 24.74 3.95 -15.83
C GLN A 630 24.93 5.47 -15.67
N TYR A 631 26.09 5.97 -16.10
CA TYR A 631 26.48 7.39 -16.06
C TYR A 631 26.91 7.85 -17.45
N THR A 632 26.91 9.16 -17.72
CA THR A 632 27.37 9.68 -19.02
C THR A 632 28.86 9.45 -19.27
N SER A 633 29.64 9.20 -18.21
CA SER A 633 31.05 8.78 -18.30
C SER A 633 31.17 7.28 -18.06
N ASP A 634 32.03 6.62 -18.84
CA ASP A 634 32.44 5.24 -18.57
C ASP A 634 33.51 5.25 -17.47
N PHE A 635 33.07 4.98 -16.24
CA PHE A 635 33.94 4.83 -15.07
C PHE A 635 34.53 3.41 -14.95
N GLY A 636 34.17 2.50 -15.87
CA GLY A 636 34.55 1.10 -15.87
C GLY A 636 33.79 0.25 -14.83
N GLU A 637 33.41 -0.98 -15.21
CA GLU A 637 33.08 -2.04 -14.26
C GLU A 637 34.38 -2.76 -13.86
N LYS A 638 34.62 -2.96 -12.56
CA LYS A 638 35.61 -3.93 -12.08
C LYS A 638 34.97 -4.91 -11.12
#